data_AF-A0A1Q3PIH5-F1
#
_entry.id   AF-A0A1Q3PIH5-F1
#
_cell.length_a   1.000
_cell.length_b   1.000
_cell.length_c   1.000
_cell.angle_alpha   90.00
_cell.angle_beta   90.00
_cell.angle_gamma   90.00
#
_symmetry.space_group_name_H-M   'P 1'
#
loop_
_entity.id
_entity.type
_entity.pdbx_description
1 polymer ?
#
loop_
_entity_poly.entity_id
_entity_poly.type
_entity_poly.pdbx_seq_one_letter_code
_entity_poly.pdbx_strand_id
1 'polypeptide(L)'
;MRKHYLYLPLQGIFACLLVLVWSARGVAQPSPFIHVDQFGYAPSAEKVAVLSNPIAGYNAALSYTPPATLEVRNSITHAVAFTGPVTVWNNGNTQANSGDQGWWFDFSALTATGSYYVFDPAGNQRSAVFDITANPYGNVMLAAVKMFYYNRCNMAKAAPYAQGKWTDGNNFMNALQDQQCRYVYDQGNAALEKDLTGGWFDAGDYNKYVSFTHSPLHDLLYAYQENPAVFTDNFNIPESKNGIPDLLDEVKWELDWLFRMTNADGSTHNKMGSRNYSENISSPPSANVDGRYYGPVCTSASATIASVFAHASLAYAGVPSLSAYAAQLEAKAVSCFNYVLPFFNSNTLQTDCDDGSIVSGDADVAAGPQRNMMVTAAIYLFERTGNAVYNQFVVNNYAGTDVMSSGYWGVDATELQDALLRYAKLPGANPTVASAILNSAGTAVNGNWNDFFGWTTADLYRAFMPDWSYHWGSNMPKADYANVNRSMLKAGLGNAVSLARKAAEQVHYFHGVNPQGMVYLSNMYAFGGDRCANEIYHTWFNDGTIYDNALTSPNGPAPGYVVGGPNADYTIGSQSPPFGQPRQKSYLDFNTGWPTNSWEITEPAIYYQAAYIRLLAHSTLPIEDPLPVELADFYLKEDNGQAQLHWKTVSETDNDRFEIERSTNGTDFRMIGELKGQHTTAAAHYYTFTDTEAPGVTSYYRLKQVDVDGQFEYSKIIALYRNGDAAFRVGPNPLSEYLEIKMPPNTGIATVKVVNMAGMEVLRHEMDGSGRVPMQNVASGLYLLRVERGAESLFTQRIFKN
;
A
#
# COMPACT_ATOMS: atom_id res chain seq x y z
N MET A 1 79.64 46.82 -4.81
CA MET A 1 78.95 45.61 -4.30
C MET A 1 78.70 45.83 -2.81
N ARG A 2 77.45 45.77 -2.35
CA ARG A 2 76.92 46.46 -1.15
C ARG A 2 76.90 45.59 0.13
N LYS A 3 77.31 46.23 1.26
CA LYS A 3 76.78 46.32 2.66
C LYS A 3 76.19 45.05 3.33
N HIS A 4 76.68 44.52 4.46
CA HIS A 4 76.74 44.94 5.89
C HIS A 4 75.42 44.98 6.70
N TYR A 5 75.35 44.04 7.69
CA TYR A 5 74.71 43.94 9.04
C TYR A 5 73.30 44.51 9.36
N LEU A 6 72.44 43.72 10.04
CA LEU A 6 72.14 43.83 11.51
C LEU A 6 71.07 42.81 12.03
N TYR A 7 70.97 42.74 13.36
CA TYR A 7 70.40 41.74 14.30
C TYR A 7 68.89 41.78 14.64
N LEU A 8 68.45 40.67 15.29
CA LEU A 8 67.50 40.46 16.43
C LEU A 8 66.11 39.81 16.21
N PRO A 9 65.62 38.98 17.18
CA PRO A 9 64.48 38.06 17.06
C PRO A 9 63.22 38.52 17.84
N LEU A 10 62.05 37.96 17.55
CA LEU A 10 60.85 38.07 18.40
C LEU A 10 60.12 36.72 18.56
N GLN A 11 59.79 36.41 19.81
CA GLN A 11 58.98 35.30 20.29
C GLN A 11 57.50 35.42 19.85
N GLY A 12 56.82 34.28 19.66
CA GLY A 12 55.39 34.23 19.37
C GLY A 12 54.75 32.89 19.73
N ILE A 13 54.34 32.78 21.00
CA ILE A 13 53.20 32.06 21.59
C ILE A 13 52.53 30.97 20.72
N PHE A 14 52.69 29.69 21.12
CA PHE A 14 51.82 28.59 20.69
C PHE A 14 50.49 28.66 21.47
N ALA A 15 49.40 29.02 20.78
CA ALA A 15 48.04 28.84 21.26
C ALA A 15 47.39 27.70 20.48
N CYS A 16 47.06 26.61 21.18
CA CYS A 16 46.26 25.51 20.65
C CYS A 16 44.85 26.02 20.30
N LEU A 17 44.56 26.14 19.01
CA LEU A 17 43.20 26.32 18.50
C LEU A 17 42.67 24.94 18.07
N LEU A 18 41.85 24.34 18.96
CA LEU A 18 40.91 23.28 18.62
C LEU A 18 39.90 23.86 17.63
N VAL A 19 40.10 23.60 16.33
CA VAL A 19 39.11 23.91 15.30
C VAL A 19 38.12 22.74 15.27
N LEU A 20 36.98 22.93 15.94
CA LEU A 20 35.77 22.14 15.75
C LEU A 20 35.24 22.43 14.34
N VAL A 21 35.58 21.57 13.38
CA VAL A 21 35.01 21.61 12.02
C VAL A 21 33.62 20.99 12.07
N TRP A 22 32.59 21.82 12.22
CA TRP A 22 31.22 21.43 11.92
C TRP A 22 31.06 21.38 10.39
N SER A 23 30.99 20.17 9.83
CA SER A 23 30.56 19.97 8.45
C SER A 23 29.03 19.95 8.43
N ALA A 24 28.43 21.00 7.89
CA ALA A 24 27.02 20.98 7.52
C ALA A 24 26.86 20.07 6.30
N ARG A 25 26.57 18.79 6.57
CA ARG A 25 26.29 17.79 5.54
C ARG A 25 24.88 18.02 5.01
N GLY A 26 24.74 18.16 3.70
CA GLY A 26 23.42 18.20 3.05
C GLY A 26 22.63 16.93 3.35
N VAL A 27 21.30 17.04 3.41
CA VAL A 27 20.40 15.92 3.69
C VAL A 27 20.58 14.84 2.62
N ALA A 28 21.07 13.67 3.03
CA ALA A 28 21.27 12.53 2.14
C ALA A 28 19.95 12.07 1.50
N GLN A 29 19.99 11.58 0.26
CA GLN A 29 18.83 10.90 -0.34
C GLN A 29 18.57 9.58 0.40
N PRO A 30 17.32 9.06 0.39
CA PRO A 30 17.03 7.71 0.85
C PRO A 30 17.96 6.71 0.16
N SER A 31 18.66 5.93 0.97
CA SER A 31 19.61 4.92 0.56
C SER A 31 18.88 3.65 0.15
N PRO A 32 19.39 2.90 -0.86
CA PRO A 32 18.88 1.58 -1.19
C PRO A 32 19.26 0.50 -0.15
N PHE A 33 19.99 0.84 0.93
CA PHE A 33 20.51 -0.14 1.89
C PHE A 33 19.82 -0.08 3.26
N ILE A 34 19.05 0.96 3.56
CA ILE A 34 18.46 1.19 4.89
C ILE A 34 16.95 1.11 4.76
N HIS A 35 16.39 -0.04 5.12
CA HIS A 35 14.99 -0.39 4.93
C HIS A 35 14.21 -0.22 6.23
N VAL A 36 13.09 0.50 6.14
CA VAL A 36 12.16 0.80 7.23
C VAL A 36 10.75 0.64 6.70
N ASP A 37 9.78 0.49 7.60
CA ASP A 37 8.39 0.77 7.27
C ASP A 37 8.30 2.27 6.97
N GLN A 38 7.98 2.62 5.73
CA GLN A 38 7.99 4.00 5.27
C GLN A 38 6.81 4.81 5.82
N PHE A 39 5.75 4.17 6.31
CA PHE A 39 4.66 4.87 7.00
C PHE A 39 4.97 5.01 8.48
N GLY A 40 5.48 3.93 9.08
CA GLY A 40 6.17 3.97 10.36
C GLY A 40 5.66 2.98 11.39
N TYR A 41 5.59 3.39 12.66
CA TYR A 41 5.50 2.49 13.81
C TYR A 41 4.65 3.06 14.95
N ALA A 42 3.95 2.19 15.67
CA ALA A 42 3.34 2.57 16.94
C ALA A 42 4.41 2.82 18.03
N PRO A 43 4.20 3.74 18.99
CA PRO A 43 5.15 4.02 20.07
C PRO A 43 5.59 2.77 20.84
N SER A 44 4.68 1.82 21.08
CA SER A 44 4.94 0.58 21.80
C SER A 44 5.38 -0.59 20.91
N ALA A 45 5.43 -0.42 19.59
CA ALA A 45 5.84 -1.48 18.68
C ALA A 45 7.34 -1.77 18.81
N GLU A 46 7.71 -3.00 18.44
CA GLU A 46 9.08 -3.31 18.06
C GLU A 46 9.40 -2.56 16.75
N LYS A 47 10.57 -1.91 16.68
CA LYS A 47 10.96 -1.06 15.54
C LYS A 47 12.37 -1.44 15.15
N VAL A 48 12.50 -2.07 13.99
CA VAL A 48 13.78 -2.56 13.48
C VAL A 48 13.96 -2.11 12.05
N ALA A 49 15.07 -1.42 11.79
CA ALA A 49 15.52 -1.16 10.43
C ALA A 49 16.38 -2.34 9.96
N VAL A 50 16.17 -2.77 8.72
CA VAL A 50 16.98 -3.79 8.06
C VAL A 50 18.03 -3.07 7.22
N LEU A 51 19.29 -3.45 7.41
CA LEU A 51 20.42 -2.90 6.67
C LEU A 51 20.94 -3.99 5.73
N SER A 52 20.99 -3.73 4.43
CA SER A 52 21.41 -4.74 3.45
C SER A 52 22.69 -4.38 2.71
N ASN A 53 23.54 -5.38 2.54
CA ASN A 53 24.69 -5.39 1.64
C ASN A 53 24.42 -6.41 0.52
N PRO A 54 24.12 -5.96 -0.70
CA PRO A 54 23.84 -6.88 -1.81
C PRO A 54 25.05 -7.71 -2.21
N ILE A 55 24.85 -9.03 -2.31
CA ILE A 55 25.85 -9.99 -2.80
C ILE A 55 25.42 -10.60 -4.14
N ALA A 56 24.11 -10.82 -4.33
CA ALA A 56 23.52 -11.36 -5.54
C ALA A 56 22.24 -10.61 -5.96
N GLY A 57 21.90 -10.71 -7.25
CA GLY A 57 20.76 -10.02 -7.87
C GLY A 57 21.16 -8.75 -8.63
N TYR A 58 20.16 -8.02 -9.15
CA TYR A 58 20.33 -6.89 -10.07
C TYR A 58 21.16 -5.75 -9.47
N ASN A 59 21.20 -5.66 -8.14
CA ASN A 59 21.92 -4.64 -7.38
C ASN A 59 23.25 -5.15 -6.77
N ALA A 60 23.77 -6.32 -7.17
CA ALA A 60 25.01 -6.90 -6.62
C ALA A 60 26.28 -6.05 -6.87
N ALA A 61 26.23 -5.06 -7.76
CA ALA A 61 27.32 -4.11 -7.96
C ALA A 61 27.39 -3.03 -6.86
N LEU A 62 26.34 -2.90 -6.05
CA LEU A 62 26.31 -2.01 -4.90
C LEU A 62 26.95 -2.69 -3.69
N SER A 63 27.47 -1.90 -2.75
CA SER A 63 27.99 -2.42 -1.48
C SER A 63 27.69 -1.46 -0.34
N TYR A 64 27.52 -2.03 0.84
CA TYR A 64 27.26 -1.27 2.07
C TYR A 64 27.88 -1.98 3.27
N THR A 65 28.44 -1.20 4.18
CA THR A 65 28.91 -1.69 5.47
C THR A 65 28.56 -0.63 6.49
N PRO A 66 27.61 -0.90 7.40
CA PRO A 66 27.20 0.10 8.37
C PRO A 66 28.32 0.37 9.39
N PRO A 67 28.36 1.57 9.99
CA PRO A 67 29.16 1.81 11.20
C PRO A 67 28.66 0.97 12.38
N ALA A 68 29.42 0.96 13.47
CA ALA A 68 29.05 0.23 14.70
C ALA A 68 27.72 0.73 15.32
N THR A 69 27.37 2.00 15.08
CA THR A 69 26.15 2.62 15.59
C THR A 69 25.47 3.45 14.51
N LEU A 70 24.14 3.40 14.47
CA LEU A 70 23.31 4.30 13.67
C LEU A 70 22.54 5.26 14.58
N GLU A 71 21.98 6.28 13.95
CA GLU A 71 21.15 7.29 14.61
C GLU A 71 19.73 7.25 14.05
N VAL A 72 18.74 7.53 14.89
CA VAL A 72 17.42 7.99 14.41
C VAL A 72 17.39 9.50 14.60
N ARG A 73 17.11 10.24 13.54
CA ARG A 73 17.06 11.70 13.55
C ARG A 73 15.65 12.18 13.25
N ASN A 74 15.24 13.26 13.90
CA ASN A 74 14.00 13.94 13.56
C ASN A 74 14.08 14.47 12.12
N SER A 75 13.03 14.26 11.33
CA SER A 75 13.04 14.52 9.89
C SER A 75 13.20 15.99 9.51
N ILE A 76 12.84 16.90 10.42
CA ILE A 76 12.79 18.35 10.19
C ILE A 76 13.99 19.05 10.82
N THR A 77 14.25 18.79 12.10
CA THR A 77 15.33 19.45 12.85
C THR A 77 16.68 18.77 12.64
N HIS A 78 16.68 17.54 12.11
CA HIS A 78 17.85 16.67 12.00
C HIS A 78 18.52 16.36 13.34
N ALA A 79 17.89 16.70 14.46
CA ALA A 79 18.37 16.39 15.79
C ALA A 79 18.35 14.87 16.02
N VAL A 80 19.40 14.35 16.64
CA VAL A 80 19.49 12.94 17.02
C VAL A 80 18.48 12.66 18.13
N ALA A 81 17.51 11.79 17.84
CA ALA A 81 16.50 11.33 18.78
C ALA A 81 16.89 10.00 19.45
N PHE A 82 17.68 9.17 18.76
CA PHE A 82 18.19 7.91 19.28
C PHE A 82 19.53 7.56 18.63
N THR A 83 20.39 6.86 19.36
CA THR A 83 21.62 6.25 18.84
C THR A 83 21.72 4.85 19.42
N GLY A 84 22.03 3.87 18.58
CA GLY A 84 22.10 2.48 19.03
C GLY A 84 23.03 1.61 18.19
N PRO A 85 23.38 0.41 18.68
CA PRO A 85 24.26 -0.51 18.00
C PRO A 85 23.58 -1.19 16.81
N VAL A 86 24.39 -1.56 15.81
CA VAL A 86 23.98 -2.41 14.69
C VAL A 86 24.35 -3.87 14.97
N THR A 87 23.41 -4.80 14.79
CA THR A 87 23.64 -6.23 15.04
C THR A 87 23.74 -6.99 13.72
N VAL A 88 24.85 -7.71 13.51
CA VAL A 88 25.01 -8.56 12.32
C VAL A 88 23.98 -9.68 12.30
N TRP A 89 23.30 -9.85 11.18
CA TRP A 89 22.34 -10.93 11.00
C TRP A 89 23.07 -12.20 10.57
N ASN A 90 22.67 -13.34 11.14
CA ASN A 90 23.10 -14.68 10.76
C ASN A 90 24.63 -14.83 10.56
N ASN A 91 25.43 -14.26 11.47
CA ASN A 91 26.90 -14.27 11.42
C ASN A 91 27.50 -13.73 10.10
N GLY A 92 26.78 -12.86 9.40
CA GLY A 92 27.22 -12.28 8.12
C GLY A 92 27.01 -13.20 6.91
N ASN A 93 26.26 -14.29 7.06
CA ASN A 93 25.92 -15.15 5.93
C ASN A 93 24.95 -14.45 4.97
N THR A 94 25.12 -14.71 3.67
CA THR A 94 24.20 -14.23 2.63
C THR A 94 22.90 -15.04 2.70
N GLN A 95 21.76 -14.36 2.78
CA GLN A 95 20.46 -15.00 2.66
C GLN A 95 20.20 -15.37 1.19
N ALA A 96 19.91 -16.64 0.92
CA ALA A 96 19.70 -17.12 -0.46
C ALA A 96 18.52 -16.43 -1.18
N ASN A 97 17.42 -16.16 -0.48
CA ASN A 97 16.20 -15.63 -1.09
C ASN A 97 16.29 -14.15 -1.49
N SER A 98 17.00 -13.33 -0.73
CA SER A 98 17.25 -11.92 -1.10
C SER A 98 18.56 -11.75 -1.85
N GLY A 99 19.53 -12.64 -1.65
CA GLY A 99 20.90 -12.46 -2.14
C GLY A 99 21.69 -11.43 -1.33
N ASP A 100 21.22 -11.07 -0.13
CA ASP A 100 21.82 -10.03 0.72
C ASP A 100 22.50 -10.60 1.96
N GLN A 101 23.60 -9.99 2.35
CA GLN A 101 24.04 -9.98 3.74
C GLN A 101 23.39 -8.81 4.45
N GLY A 102 23.29 -8.83 5.77
CA GLY A 102 22.71 -7.69 6.45
C GLY A 102 22.87 -7.62 7.95
N TRP A 103 22.23 -6.60 8.49
CA TRP A 103 22.21 -6.27 9.90
C TRP A 103 20.83 -5.77 10.32
N TRP A 104 20.57 -5.82 11.61
CA TRP A 104 19.40 -5.22 12.24
C TRP A 104 19.81 -4.05 13.13
N PHE A 105 19.05 -2.97 13.05
CA PHE A 105 19.16 -1.82 13.93
C PHE A 105 17.83 -1.65 14.67
N ASP A 106 17.81 -2.04 15.94
CA ASP A 106 16.64 -1.95 16.82
C ASP A 106 16.63 -0.57 17.50
N PHE A 107 15.56 0.18 17.24
CA PHE A 107 15.30 1.49 17.83
C PHE A 107 13.97 1.52 18.59
N SER A 108 13.50 0.36 19.06
CA SER A 108 12.23 0.21 19.79
C SER A 108 12.14 1.08 21.04
N ALA A 109 13.29 1.40 21.66
CA ALA A 109 13.40 2.30 22.81
C ALA A 109 12.97 3.74 22.50
N LEU A 110 12.98 4.16 21.23
CA LEU A 110 12.40 5.44 20.82
C LEU A 110 10.87 5.30 20.76
N THR A 111 10.20 5.94 21.71
CA THR A 111 8.74 5.94 21.84
C THR A 111 8.12 7.32 21.63
N ALA A 112 8.95 8.36 21.55
CA ALA A 112 8.49 9.73 21.30
C ALA A 112 7.82 9.83 19.94
N THR A 113 6.63 10.41 19.91
CA THR A 113 5.88 10.65 18.68
C THR A 113 6.55 11.72 17.81
N GLY A 114 6.56 11.50 16.51
CA GLY A 114 7.11 12.43 15.53
C GLY A 114 7.54 11.75 14.24
N SER A 115 8.05 12.54 13.30
CA SER A 115 8.59 12.07 12.03
C SER A 115 10.11 11.95 12.09
N TYR A 116 10.64 10.83 11.61
CA TYR A 116 12.04 10.44 11.77
C TYR A 116 12.62 9.80 10.51
N TYR A 117 13.94 9.65 10.49
CA TYR A 117 14.66 8.76 9.58
C TYR A 117 15.84 8.10 10.30
N VAL A 118 16.23 6.90 9.88
CA VAL A 118 17.48 6.25 10.29
C VAL A 118 18.63 6.86 9.49
N PHE A 119 19.74 7.17 10.14
CA PHE A 119 20.90 7.84 9.58
C PHE A 119 22.20 7.10 9.87
N ASP A 120 23.00 6.91 8.82
CA ASP A 120 24.39 6.50 8.87
C ASP A 120 25.30 7.75 8.84
N PRO A 121 25.89 8.14 9.98
CA PRO A 121 26.78 9.29 10.05
C PRO A 121 28.16 9.04 9.42
N ALA A 122 28.56 7.79 9.17
CA ALA A 122 29.84 7.50 8.52
C ALA A 122 29.70 7.62 7.00
N GLY A 123 28.68 6.97 6.42
CA GLY A 123 28.41 6.97 4.98
C GLY A 123 27.60 8.15 4.47
N ASN A 124 27.06 9.00 5.36
CA ASN A 124 26.10 10.06 5.02
C ASN A 124 24.91 9.51 4.22
N GLN A 125 24.27 8.47 4.75
CA GLN A 125 23.13 7.79 4.14
C GLN A 125 21.93 7.81 5.09
N ARG A 126 20.70 7.80 4.55
CA ARG A 126 19.49 7.72 5.37
C ARG A 126 18.47 6.72 4.84
N SER A 127 17.56 6.27 5.69
CA SER A 127 16.32 5.61 5.25
C SER A 127 15.33 6.60 4.63
N ALA A 128 14.20 6.07 4.15
CA ALA A 128 12.97 6.84 4.02
C ALA A 128 12.57 7.54 5.34
N VAL A 129 11.77 8.60 5.24
CA VAL A 129 11.08 9.16 6.42
C VAL A 129 9.99 8.20 6.87
N PHE A 130 9.72 8.15 8.17
CA PHE A 130 8.63 7.39 8.77
C PHE A 130 8.13 8.08 10.04
N ASP A 131 6.89 7.79 10.45
CA ASP A 131 6.31 8.35 11.67
C ASP A 131 6.34 7.37 12.84
N ILE A 132 6.53 7.89 14.05
CA ILE A 132 6.17 7.18 15.29
C ILE A 132 4.89 7.84 15.79
N THR A 133 3.76 7.14 15.71
CA THR A 133 2.44 7.67 16.10
C THR A 133 1.51 6.53 16.48
N ALA A 134 0.44 6.81 17.23
CA ALA A 134 -0.50 5.77 17.65
C ALA A 134 -1.20 5.05 16.48
N ASN A 135 -1.35 5.74 15.34
CA ASN A 135 -2.03 5.20 14.15
C ASN A 135 -1.27 5.49 12.85
N PRO A 136 -0.10 4.85 12.60
CA PRO A 136 0.71 5.14 11.42
C PRO A 136 0.05 4.64 10.12
N TYR A 137 -0.97 3.78 10.22
CA TYR A 137 -1.57 3.09 9.09
C TYR A 137 -3.00 3.52 8.77
N GLY A 138 -3.57 4.49 9.49
CA GLY A 138 -4.94 4.96 9.23
C GLY A 138 -5.14 5.41 7.77
N ASN A 139 -4.31 6.34 7.30
CA ASN A 139 -4.40 6.82 5.91
C ASN A 139 -4.03 5.75 4.87
N VAL A 140 -3.19 4.77 5.24
CA VAL A 140 -2.87 3.62 4.40
C VAL A 140 -4.10 2.71 4.23
N MET A 141 -4.82 2.44 5.31
CA MET A 141 -6.07 1.68 5.31
C MET A 141 -7.13 2.35 4.44
N LEU A 142 -7.28 3.67 4.54
CA LEU A 142 -8.20 4.44 3.70
C LEU A 142 -7.87 4.25 2.22
N ALA A 143 -6.62 4.47 1.82
CA ALA A 143 -6.19 4.29 0.43
C ALA A 143 -6.41 2.84 -0.05
N ALA A 144 -6.09 1.87 0.80
CA ALA A 144 -6.22 0.45 0.49
C ALA A 144 -7.69 0.02 0.26
N VAL A 145 -8.62 0.48 1.10
CA VAL A 145 -10.05 0.17 0.90
C VAL A 145 -10.63 0.95 -0.28
N LYS A 146 -10.22 2.21 -0.46
CA LYS A 146 -10.68 3.08 -1.56
C LYS A 146 -10.30 2.57 -2.95
N MET A 147 -9.33 1.67 -3.05
CA MET A 147 -9.04 0.90 -4.25
C MET A 147 -10.31 0.27 -4.84
N PHE A 148 -11.13 -0.40 -4.02
CA PHE A 148 -12.36 -1.05 -4.47
C PHE A 148 -13.36 -0.06 -5.07
N TYR A 149 -13.52 1.12 -4.47
CA TYR A 149 -14.32 2.21 -5.06
C TYR A 149 -13.86 2.55 -6.48
N TYR A 150 -12.53 2.68 -6.70
CA TYR A 150 -11.97 2.90 -8.03
C TYR A 150 -12.17 1.70 -8.98
N ASN A 151 -12.17 0.47 -8.46
CA ASN A 151 -12.48 -0.73 -9.24
C ASN A 151 -13.98 -1.00 -9.47
N ARG A 152 -14.90 -0.22 -8.90
CA ARG A 152 -16.34 -0.40 -9.15
C ARG A 152 -16.67 -0.28 -10.65
N CYS A 153 -17.27 -1.32 -11.21
CA CYS A 153 -17.90 -1.32 -12.52
C CYS A 153 -19.29 -0.65 -12.43
N ASN A 154 -19.73 0.03 -13.49
CA ASN A 154 -21.02 0.72 -13.60
C ASN A 154 -21.26 1.85 -12.59
N MET A 155 -20.18 2.52 -12.19
CA MET A 155 -20.24 3.70 -11.34
C MET A 155 -19.28 4.77 -11.83
N ALA A 156 -19.80 6.00 -12.01
CA ALA A 156 -18.99 7.17 -12.27
C ALA A 156 -18.05 7.46 -11.09
N LYS A 157 -16.80 7.77 -11.39
CA LYS A 157 -15.80 8.17 -10.39
C LYS A 157 -15.83 9.69 -10.33
N ALA A 158 -16.66 10.23 -9.44
CA ALA A 158 -16.96 11.65 -9.40
C ALA A 158 -16.47 12.30 -8.09
N ALA A 159 -16.17 13.60 -8.15
CA ALA A 159 -15.97 14.40 -6.95
C ALA A 159 -17.26 14.46 -6.09
N PRO A 160 -17.16 14.56 -4.76
CA PRO A 160 -15.93 14.68 -3.97
C PRO A 160 -15.22 13.35 -3.67
N TYR A 161 -15.79 12.22 -4.10
CA TYR A 161 -15.30 10.88 -3.72
C TYR A 161 -14.05 10.46 -4.50
N ALA A 162 -14.02 10.68 -5.81
CA ALA A 162 -12.81 10.52 -6.62
C ALA A 162 -11.98 11.81 -6.60
N GLN A 163 -10.67 11.69 -6.40
CA GLN A 163 -9.76 12.83 -6.53
C GLN A 163 -9.69 13.27 -7.99
N GLY A 164 -9.43 14.56 -8.25
CA GLY A 164 -9.54 15.15 -9.58
C GLY A 164 -8.72 14.46 -10.67
N LYS A 165 -7.59 13.83 -10.28
CA LYS A 165 -6.73 13.06 -11.19
C LYS A 165 -7.37 11.75 -11.68
N TRP A 166 -8.30 11.18 -10.94
CA TRP A 166 -8.88 9.85 -11.19
C TRP A 166 -10.41 9.89 -11.27
N THR A 167 -10.96 11.01 -11.76
CA THR A 167 -12.37 11.09 -12.11
C THR A 167 -12.63 10.38 -13.44
N ASP A 168 -13.76 9.70 -13.54
CA ASP A 168 -14.21 9.00 -14.74
C ASP A 168 -15.75 9.03 -14.86
N GLY A 169 -16.25 8.90 -16.09
CA GLY A 169 -17.68 8.76 -16.36
C GLY A 169 -18.23 7.39 -15.92
N ASN A 170 -19.54 7.20 -16.13
CA ASN A 170 -20.13 5.89 -15.90
C ASN A 170 -19.61 4.89 -16.95
N ASN A 171 -19.12 3.74 -16.52
CA ASN A 171 -18.48 2.75 -17.39
C ASN A 171 -19.40 1.54 -17.65
N PHE A 172 -19.24 0.93 -18.83
CA PHE A 172 -19.96 -0.29 -19.23
C PHE A 172 -21.50 -0.19 -19.20
N MET A 173 -22.07 0.99 -19.49
CA MET A 173 -23.52 1.26 -19.51
C MET A 173 -24.09 1.46 -20.93
N ASN A 174 -23.30 1.25 -21.98
CA ASN A 174 -23.79 1.33 -23.35
C ASN A 174 -24.64 0.10 -23.71
N ALA A 175 -25.30 0.16 -24.87
CA ALA A 175 -26.05 -0.97 -25.40
C ALA A 175 -25.15 -2.21 -25.51
N LEU A 176 -25.68 -3.38 -25.12
CA LEU A 176 -24.98 -4.67 -25.12
C LEU A 176 -23.78 -4.76 -24.14
N GLN A 177 -23.70 -3.88 -23.15
CA GLN A 177 -22.79 -4.01 -22.00
C GLN A 177 -23.57 -4.49 -20.76
N ASP A 178 -23.14 -4.17 -19.54
CA ASP A 178 -23.58 -4.83 -18.31
C ASP A 178 -25.08 -4.71 -18.04
N GLN A 179 -25.73 -3.60 -18.40
CA GLN A 179 -27.19 -3.43 -18.22
C GLN A 179 -28.01 -4.28 -19.21
N GLN A 180 -27.41 -4.64 -20.34
CA GLN A 180 -28.04 -5.39 -21.44
C GLN A 180 -27.16 -6.57 -21.87
N CYS A 181 -26.60 -7.27 -20.89
CA CYS A 181 -25.52 -8.23 -21.11
C CYS A 181 -26.06 -9.47 -21.82
N ARG A 182 -25.33 -9.95 -22.83
CA ARG A 182 -25.74 -11.08 -23.66
C ARG A 182 -25.09 -12.38 -23.23
N TYR A 183 -25.79 -13.49 -23.44
CA TYR A 183 -25.20 -14.80 -23.23
C TYR A 183 -24.10 -15.06 -24.26
N VAL A 184 -22.94 -15.51 -23.80
CA VAL A 184 -21.77 -15.68 -24.69
C VAL A 184 -22.04 -16.66 -25.85
N TYR A 185 -22.86 -17.69 -25.65
CA TYR A 185 -23.17 -18.69 -26.67
C TYR A 185 -24.41 -18.38 -27.53
N ASP A 186 -25.18 -17.32 -27.22
CA ASP A 186 -26.39 -16.95 -27.97
C ASP A 186 -26.62 -15.43 -27.97
N GLN A 187 -25.69 -14.73 -28.61
CA GLN A 187 -25.51 -13.27 -28.50
C GLN A 187 -26.64 -12.47 -29.15
N GLY A 188 -27.28 -13.05 -30.16
CA GLY A 188 -28.40 -12.42 -30.87
C GLY A 188 -29.75 -12.58 -30.15
N ASN A 189 -29.81 -13.36 -29.08
CA ASN A 189 -31.06 -13.69 -28.41
C ASN A 189 -31.41 -12.65 -27.34
N ALA A 190 -32.34 -11.76 -27.71
CA ALA A 190 -32.84 -10.72 -26.83
C ALA A 190 -33.51 -11.26 -25.55
N ALA A 191 -34.05 -12.49 -25.59
CA ALA A 191 -34.73 -13.10 -24.45
C ALA A 191 -33.77 -13.58 -23.34
N LEU A 192 -32.48 -13.66 -23.63
CA LEU A 192 -31.43 -14.01 -22.67
C LEU A 192 -30.70 -12.76 -22.12
N GLU A 193 -31.18 -11.54 -22.41
CA GLU A 193 -30.62 -10.32 -21.81
C GLU A 193 -30.67 -10.39 -20.28
N LYS A 194 -29.59 -9.96 -19.63
CA LYS A 194 -29.55 -9.77 -18.18
C LYS A 194 -28.96 -8.41 -17.84
N ASP A 195 -29.52 -7.77 -16.82
CA ASP A 195 -28.86 -6.68 -16.10
C ASP A 195 -27.89 -7.30 -15.09
N LEU A 196 -26.59 -7.16 -15.37
CA LEU A 196 -25.46 -7.65 -14.56
C LEU A 196 -24.57 -6.48 -14.12
N THR A 197 -25.17 -5.33 -13.88
CA THR A 197 -24.47 -4.13 -13.40
C THR A 197 -23.93 -4.27 -11.98
N GLY A 198 -22.90 -3.47 -11.67
CA GLY A 198 -22.23 -3.41 -10.38
C GLY A 198 -21.00 -4.31 -10.30
N GLY A 199 -20.51 -4.51 -9.07
CA GLY A 199 -19.32 -5.30 -8.77
C GLY A 199 -18.01 -4.60 -9.13
N TRP A 200 -16.91 -5.31 -8.97
CA TRP A 200 -15.55 -4.83 -9.15
C TRP A 200 -14.89 -5.44 -10.39
N PHE A 201 -14.01 -4.68 -11.02
CA PHE A 201 -12.97 -5.26 -11.86
C PHE A 201 -12.06 -6.13 -10.98
N ASP A 202 -11.81 -7.37 -11.42
CA ASP A 202 -11.07 -8.37 -10.64
C ASP A 202 -9.61 -7.98 -10.44
N ALA A 203 -8.97 -7.54 -11.52
CA ALA A 203 -7.55 -7.28 -11.55
C ALA A 203 -7.23 -6.07 -12.46
N GLY A 204 -6.21 -6.20 -13.30
CA GLY A 204 -5.83 -5.19 -14.28
C GLY A 204 -6.79 -5.13 -15.47
N ASP A 205 -7.56 -6.17 -15.72
CA ASP A 205 -8.61 -6.20 -16.75
C ASP A 205 -9.99 -5.78 -16.20
N TYR A 206 -10.95 -5.54 -17.08
CA TYR A 206 -12.29 -5.12 -16.68
C TYR A 206 -13.29 -6.28 -16.50
N ASN A 207 -12.85 -7.54 -16.56
CA ASN A 207 -13.73 -8.69 -16.36
C ASN A 207 -14.09 -8.89 -14.88
N LYS A 208 -15.16 -9.66 -14.65
CA LYS A 208 -15.69 -9.95 -13.31
C LYS A 208 -15.97 -11.44 -13.18
N TYR A 209 -15.55 -12.08 -12.09
CA TYR A 209 -15.56 -13.53 -11.92
C TYR A 209 -16.20 -13.90 -10.60
N VAL A 210 -17.22 -14.76 -10.62
CA VAL A 210 -17.92 -15.14 -9.38
C VAL A 210 -17.00 -15.92 -8.45
N SER A 211 -16.26 -16.90 -8.96
CA SER A 211 -15.39 -17.76 -8.14
C SER A 211 -14.20 -17.00 -7.54
N PHE A 212 -13.67 -15.97 -8.22
CA PHE A 212 -12.53 -15.20 -7.70
C PHE A 212 -12.94 -14.25 -6.57
N THR A 213 -14.24 -14.00 -6.39
CA THR A 213 -14.74 -13.27 -5.22
C THR A 213 -14.69 -14.07 -3.91
N HIS A 214 -14.44 -15.39 -3.97
CA HIS A 214 -14.52 -16.27 -2.80
C HIS A 214 -13.58 -15.81 -1.66
N SER A 215 -12.27 -15.77 -1.93
CA SER A 215 -11.28 -15.35 -0.93
C SER A 215 -11.43 -13.88 -0.50
N PRO A 216 -11.53 -12.88 -1.40
CA PRO A 216 -11.54 -11.49 -0.98
C PRO A 216 -12.78 -11.16 -0.15
N LEU A 217 -13.95 -11.69 -0.49
CA LEU A 217 -15.15 -11.39 0.31
C LEU A 217 -15.07 -12.04 1.69
N HIS A 218 -14.54 -13.26 1.83
CA HIS A 218 -14.30 -13.83 3.15
C HIS A 218 -13.30 -13.00 3.96
N ASP A 219 -12.21 -12.53 3.35
CA ASP A 219 -11.20 -11.71 4.03
C ASP A 219 -11.72 -10.34 4.45
N LEU A 220 -12.46 -9.62 3.60
CA LEU A 220 -13.03 -8.32 3.97
C LEU A 220 -14.10 -8.46 5.07
N LEU A 221 -14.93 -9.51 5.00
CA LEU A 221 -15.91 -9.81 6.05
C LEU A 221 -15.22 -10.15 7.38
N TYR A 222 -14.14 -10.92 7.36
CA TYR A 222 -13.35 -11.19 8.57
C TYR A 222 -12.63 -9.94 9.06
N ALA A 223 -12.05 -9.12 8.18
CA ALA A 223 -11.41 -7.87 8.55
C ALA A 223 -12.37 -7.02 9.41
N TYR A 224 -13.61 -6.85 8.92
CA TYR A 224 -14.68 -6.17 9.64
C TYR A 224 -15.05 -6.85 10.96
N GLN A 225 -15.40 -8.14 10.94
CA GLN A 225 -15.85 -8.84 12.16
C GLN A 225 -14.79 -8.88 13.25
N GLU A 226 -13.52 -8.93 12.86
CA GLU A 226 -12.38 -9.05 13.77
C GLU A 226 -11.93 -7.69 14.33
N ASN A 227 -12.09 -6.61 13.57
CA ASN A 227 -11.65 -5.27 13.94
C ASN A 227 -12.68 -4.19 13.51
N PRO A 228 -13.96 -4.26 13.94
CA PRO A 228 -15.03 -3.44 13.38
C PRO A 228 -14.84 -1.95 13.59
N ALA A 229 -14.14 -1.55 14.66
CA ALA A 229 -13.86 -0.14 14.96
C ALA A 229 -12.95 0.52 13.92
N VAL A 230 -12.11 -0.24 13.21
CA VAL A 230 -11.19 0.31 12.19
C VAL A 230 -11.97 0.85 10.98
N PHE A 231 -13.10 0.23 10.67
CA PHE A 231 -13.91 0.56 9.50
C PHE A 231 -15.04 1.49 9.91
N THR A 232 -14.76 2.79 9.80
CA THR A 232 -15.74 3.85 10.07
C THR A 232 -16.67 4.07 8.87
N ASP A 233 -17.72 4.86 9.07
CA ASP A 233 -18.70 5.29 8.06
C ASP A 233 -18.21 6.55 7.31
N ASN A 234 -16.90 6.67 7.07
CA ASN A 234 -16.30 7.84 6.44
C ASN A 234 -14.93 7.55 5.81
N PHE A 235 -14.88 6.73 4.77
CA PHE A 235 -13.71 6.45 3.92
C PHE A 235 -13.77 7.26 2.61
N ASN A 236 -14.69 8.22 2.52
CA ASN A 236 -14.92 9.11 1.39
C ASN A 236 -15.28 8.32 0.11
N ILE A 237 -16.36 7.55 0.19
CA ILE A 237 -17.08 6.89 -0.90
C ILE A 237 -18.52 7.43 -0.98
N PRO A 238 -19.26 7.20 -2.08
CA PRO A 238 -20.62 7.73 -2.23
C PRO A 238 -21.60 7.38 -1.11
N GLU A 239 -21.36 6.25 -0.45
CA GLU A 239 -22.17 5.74 0.64
C GLU A 239 -21.77 6.29 2.02
N SER A 240 -20.63 6.94 2.17
CA SER A 240 -20.15 7.45 3.47
C SER A 240 -21.19 8.32 4.19
N LYS A 241 -21.22 8.21 5.51
CA LYS A 241 -22.12 8.91 6.45
C LYS A 241 -23.58 8.43 6.36
N ASN A 242 -23.82 7.19 5.95
CA ASN A 242 -25.17 6.61 5.85
C ASN A 242 -25.59 5.79 7.09
N GLY A 243 -24.70 5.64 8.07
CA GLY A 243 -24.85 4.81 9.26
C GLY A 243 -24.35 3.36 9.11
N ILE A 244 -23.63 3.04 8.05
CA ILE A 244 -23.04 1.73 7.76
C ILE A 244 -21.52 1.90 7.65
N PRO A 245 -20.72 1.02 8.26
CA PRO A 245 -19.28 1.00 8.01
C PRO A 245 -18.96 0.92 6.52
N ASP A 246 -18.11 1.83 6.00
CA ASP A 246 -17.89 1.96 4.56
C ASP A 246 -17.29 0.70 3.92
N LEU A 247 -16.55 -0.11 4.70
CA LEU A 247 -16.10 -1.42 4.22
C LEU A 247 -17.28 -2.34 3.88
N LEU A 248 -18.36 -2.30 4.68
CA LEU A 248 -19.57 -3.06 4.38
C LEU A 248 -20.31 -2.47 3.18
N ASP A 249 -20.37 -1.15 3.02
CA ASP A 249 -20.97 -0.57 1.80
C ASP A 249 -20.21 -1.00 0.54
N GLU A 250 -18.88 -1.02 0.61
CA GLU A 250 -18.05 -1.50 -0.49
C GLU A 250 -18.29 -2.99 -0.77
N VAL A 251 -18.24 -3.85 0.25
CA VAL A 251 -18.57 -5.28 0.11
C VAL A 251 -19.98 -5.48 -0.46
N LYS A 252 -20.93 -4.63 -0.09
CA LYS A 252 -22.31 -4.70 -0.56
C LYS A 252 -22.39 -4.48 -2.07
N TRP A 253 -21.55 -3.60 -2.62
CA TRP A 253 -21.47 -3.36 -4.07
C TRP A 253 -21.19 -4.64 -4.85
N GLU A 254 -20.27 -5.47 -4.35
CA GLU A 254 -19.93 -6.76 -4.95
C GLU A 254 -21.02 -7.81 -4.72
N LEU A 255 -21.55 -7.90 -3.50
CA LEU A 255 -22.63 -8.84 -3.17
C LEU A 255 -23.89 -8.58 -4.02
N ASP A 256 -24.22 -7.33 -4.31
CA ASP A 256 -25.35 -6.97 -5.18
C ASP A 256 -25.12 -7.45 -6.63
N TRP A 257 -23.88 -7.39 -7.14
CA TRP A 257 -23.55 -7.96 -8.44
C TRP A 257 -23.66 -9.49 -8.44
N LEU A 258 -23.14 -10.14 -7.40
CA LEU A 258 -23.27 -11.60 -7.22
C LEU A 258 -24.73 -12.05 -7.14
N PHE A 259 -25.62 -11.24 -6.56
CA PHE A 259 -27.07 -11.49 -6.59
C PHE A 259 -27.60 -11.52 -8.02
N ARG A 260 -27.18 -10.58 -8.88
CA ARG A 260 -27.60 -10.51 -10.30
C ARG A 260 -27.04 -11.67 -11.12
N MET A 261 -25.85 -12.17 -10.78
CA MET A 261 -25.24 -13.36 -11.39
C MET A 261 -25.95 -14.67 -11.02
N THR A 262 -26.81 -14.66 -10.00
CA THR A 262 -27.43 -15.87 -9.45
C THR A 262 -28.91 -15.99 -9.83
N ASN A 263 -29.26 -17.06 -10.53
CA ASN A 263 -30.64 -17.34 -10.91
C ASN A 263 -31.52 -17.66 -9.69
N ALA A 264 -32.84 -17.70 -9.91
CA ALA A 264 -33.82 -17.93 -8.86
C ALA A 264 -33.69 -19.32 -8.19
N ASP A 265 -33.23 -20.33 -8.94
CA ASP A 265 -33.04 -21.71 -8.46
C ASP A 265 -31.72 -21.93 -7.71
N GLY A 266 -30.84 -20.92 -7.65
CA GLY A 266 -29.51 -21.01 -7.05
C GLY A 266 -28.39 -21.37 -8.02
N SER A 267 -28.70 -21.68 -9.29
CA SER A 267 -27.66 -21.79 -10.32
C SER A 267 -27.02 -20.42 -10.57
N THR A 268 -25.69 -20.37 -10.66
CA THR A 268 -24.93 -19.11 -10.75
C THR A 268 -24.01 -19.10 -11.95
N HIS A 269 -24.01 -18.00 -12.70
CA HIS A 269 -23.12 -17.78 -13.85
C HIS A 269 -21.66 -17.63 -13.39
N ASN A 270 -20.70 -18.18 -14.14
CA ASN A 270 -19.29 -18.24 -13.71
C ASN A 270 -18.56 -16.89 -13.78
N LYS A 271 -18.69 -16.15 -14.88
CA LYS A 271 -18.00 -14.87 -15.11
C LYS A 271 -18.69 -14.03 -16.18
N MET A 272 -18.25 -12.78 -16.32
CA MET A 272 -18.65 -11.90 -17.43
C MET A 272 -17.51 -11.01 -17.92
N GLY A 273 -17.49 -10.72 -19.22
CA GLY A 273 -16.34 -10.06 -19.83
C GLY A 273 -16.36 -9.93 -21.35
N SER A 274 -15.18 -9.61 -21.88
CA SER A 274 -14.86 -9.54 -23.32
C SER A 274 -14.69 -10.93 -23.94
N ARG A 275 -14.90 -11.03 -25.26
CA ARG A 275 -14.63 -12.26 -26.04
C ARG A 275 -13.29 -12.23 -26.77
N ASN A 276 -12.67 -11.07 -26.89
CA ASN A 276 -11.35 -10.90 -27.50
C ASN A 276 -10.48 -9.96 -26.66
N TYR A 277 -9.16 -10.21 -26.63
CA TYR A 277 -8.20 -9.39 -25.86
C TYR A 277 -8.08 -7.95 -26.41
N SER A 278 -8.63 -7.69 -27.60
CA SER A 278 -8.69 -6.35 -28.19
C SER A 278 -9.96 -5.56 -27.85
N GLU A 279 -10.93 -6.17 -27.16
CA GLU A 279 -12.18 -5.54 -26.76
C GLU A 279 -12.06 -4.94 -25.35
N ASN A 280 -12.68 -3.78 -25.16
CA ASN A 280 -12.73 -3.07 -23.87
C ASN A 280 -11.34 -2.72 -23.30
N ILE A 281 -10.38 -2.33 -24.15
CA ILE A 281 -9.00 -1.99 -23.76
C ILE A 281 -8.77 -0.48 -23.55
N SER A 282 -9.81 0.34 -23.55
CA SER A 282 -9.69 1.80 -23.47
C SER A 282 -9.48 2.28 -22.03
N SER A 283 -8.71 3.38 -21.92
CA SER A 283 -8.53 4.16 -20.69
C SER A 283 -9.07 5.58 -20.89
N PRO A 284 -9.88 6.12 -19.95
CA PRO A 284 -10.39 5.48 -18.74
C PRO A 284 -11.53 4.47 -19.05
N PRO A 285 -12.02 3.69 -18.06
CA PRO A 285 -13.03 2.64 -18.26
C PRO A 285 -14.30 3.12 -19.00
N SER A 286 -14.75 4.35 -18.75
CA SER A 286 -15.94 4.90 -19.40
C SER A 286 -15.83 5.10 -20.92
N ALA A 287 -14.61 5.07 -21.47
CA ALA A 287 -14.38 5.15 -22.91
C ALA A 287 -14.72 3.84 -23.66
N ASN A 288 -14.95 2.74 -22.95
CA ASN A 288 -15.21 1.44 -23.55
C ASN A 288 -16.65 1.30 -24.03
N VAL A 289 -16.81 0.90 -25.29
CA VAL A 289 -18.10 0.75 -25.96
C VAL A 289 -18.32 -0.65 -26.55
N ASP A 290 -17.31 -1.54 -26.48
CA ASP A 290 -17.45 -2.90 -26.97
C ASP A 290 -18.45 -3.68 -26.10
N GLY A 291 -19.10 -4.67 -26.71
CA GLY A 291 -20.08 -5.51 -25.99
C GLY A 291 -19.44 -6.34 -24.89
N ARG A 292 -20.25 -6.71 -23.89
CA ARG A 292 -19.86 -7.63 -22.82
C ARG A 292 -20.84 -8.79 -22.71
N TYR A 293 -20.32 -9.93 -22.27
CA TYR A 293 -21.03 -11.19 -22.29
C TYR A 293 -20.91 -11.91 -20.95
N TYR A 294 -21.93 -12.67 -20.58
CA TYR A 294 -21.90 -13.54 -19.41
C TYR A 294 -21.79 -15.02 -19.81
N GLY A 295 -21.07 -15.79 -19.01
CA GLY A 295 -20.78 -17.20 -19.24
C GLY A 295 -21.87 -18.16 -18.71
N PRO A 296 -21.68 -19.49 -18.85
CA PRO A 296 -22.63 -20.49 -18.37
C PRO A 296 -22.71 -20.54 -16.83
N VAL A 297 -23.68 -21.30 -16.32
CA VAL A 297 -23.76 -21.60 -14.88
C VAL A 297 -22.84 -22.74 -14.48
N CYS A 298 -22.33 -22.72 -13.25
CA CYS A 298 -21.48 -23.79 -12.73
C CYS A 298 -21.70 -24.06 -11.24
N THR A 299 -21.46 -25.29 -10.78
CA THR A 299 -21.49 -25.63 -9.34
C THR A 299 -20.42 -24.89 -8.55
N SER A 300 -19.26 -24.58 -9.15
CA SER A 300 -18.20 -23.77 -8.52
C SER A 300 -18.68 -22.38 -8.14
N ALA A 301 -19.30 -21.67 -9.08
CA ALA A 301 -19.91 -20.36 -8.87
C ALA A 301 -21.02 -20.43 -7.81
N SER A 302 -21.89 -21.44 -7.90
CA SER A 302 -23.00 -21.59 -6.95
C SER A 302 -22.52 -21.93 -5.53
N ALA A 303 -21.48 -22.75 -5.39
CA ALA A 303 -20.86 -23.06 -4.10
C ALA A 303 -20.18 -21.83 -3.49
N THR A 304 -19.56 -20.98 -4.33
CA THR A 304 -19.00 -19.69 -3.92
C THR A 304 -20.07 -18.77 -3.34
N ILE A 305 -21.22 -18.63 -4.02
CA ILE A 305 -22.34 -17.85 -3.49
C ILE A 305 -22.85 -18.43 -2.18
N ALA A 306 -22.99 -19.76 -2.09
CA ALA A 306 -23.46 -20.41 -0.87
C ALA A 306 -22.56 -20.09 0.34
N SER A 307 -21.23 -20.12 0.20
CA SER A 307 -20.31 -19.84 1.30
C SER A 307 -20.23 -18.35 1.63
N VAL A 308 -20.04 -17.51 0.61
CA VAL A 308 -19.89 -16.06 0.77
C VAL A 308 -21.16 -15.44 1.33
N PHE A 309 -22.33 -15.75 0.79
CA PHE A 309 -23.58 -15.13 1.25
C PHE A 309 -23.98 -15.62 2.64
N ALA A 310 -23.66 -16.87 2.99
CA ALA A 310 -23.83 -17.35 4.36
C ALA A 310 -22.96 -16.55 5.33
N HIS A 311 -21.68 -16.32 5.00
CA HIS A 311 -20.79 -15.51 5.83
C HIS A 311 -21.24 -14.04 5.90
N ALA A 312 -21.57 -13.43 4.76
CA ALA A 312 -22.06 -12.06 4.69
C ALA A 312 -23.34 -11.88 5.51
N SER A 313 -24.26 -12.84 5.47
CA SER A 313 -25.50 -12.76 6.26
C SER A 313 -25.25 -12.60 7.76
N LEU A 314 -24.14 -13.14 8.29
CA LEU A 314 -23.73 -12.97 9.68
C LEU A 314 -23.21 -11.56 9.95
N ALA A 315 -22.30 -11.06 9.10
CA ALA A 315 -21.72 -9.71 9.26
C ALA A 315 -22.82 -8.63 9.18
N TYR A 316 -23.69 -8.72 8.18
CA TYR A 316 -24.74 -7.74 7.93
C TYR A 316 -25.88 -7.81 8.95
N ALA A 317 -26.14 -8.99 9.54
CA ALA A 317 -27.10 -9.10 10.65
C ALA A 317 -26.63 -8.32 11.90
N GLY A 318 -25.33 -8.05 12.01
CA GLY A 318 -24.76 -7.20 13.07
C GLY A 318 -25.06 -5.71 12.92
N VAL A 319 -25.52 -5.26 11.74
CA VAL A 319 -25.85 -3.86 11.46
C VAL A 319 -27.37 -3.71 11.36
N PRO A 320 -28.05 -3.03 12.32
CA PRO A 320 -29.50 -3.02 12.40
C PRO A 320 -30.22 -2.53 11.14
N SER A 321 -29.67 -1.55 10.42
CA SER A 321 -30.24 -1.02 9.16
C SER A 321 -30.18 -2.03 8.00
N LEU A 322 -29.35 -3.08 8.11
CA LEU A 322 -29.11 -4.07 7.07
C LEU A 322 -29.70 -5.45 7.39
N SER A 323 -30.55 -5.57 8.42
CA SER A 323 -31.14 -6.85 8.83
C SER A 323 -31.96 -7.53 7.71
N ALA A 324 -32.68 -6.74 6.89
CA ALA A 324 -33.44 -7.25 5.76
C ALA A 324 -32.53 -7.77 4.65
N TYR A 325 -31.42 -7.06 4.39
CA TYR A 325 -30.42 -7.49 3.42
C TYR A 325 -29.71 -8.77 3.87
N ALA A 326 -29.37 -8.87 5.15
CA ALA A 326 -28.84 -10.10 5.74
C ALA A 326 -29.76 -11.32 5.55
N ALA A 327 -31.09 -11.13 5.68
CA ALA A 327 -32.06 -12.19 5.42
C ALA A 327 -32.14 -12.58 3.94
N GLN A 328 -31.97 -11.62 3.01
CA GLN A 328 -31.90 -11.91 1.58
C GLN A 328 -30.64 -12.72 1.23
N LEU A 329 -29.49 -12.34 1.81
CA LEU A 329 -28.23 -13.07 1.67
C LEU A 329 -28.37 -14.51 2.17
N GLU A 330 -28.93 -14.69 3.37
CA GLU A 330 -29.20 -16.02 3.94
C GLU A 330 -30.08 -16.86 3.01
N ALA A 331 -31.23 -16.33 2.57
CA ALA A 331 -32.16 -17.06 1.71
C ALA A 331 -31.51 -17.49 0.39
N LYS A 332 -30.68 -16.61 -0.20
CA LYS A 332 -29.96 -16.90 -1.43
C LYS A 332 -28.83 -17.91 -1.21
N ALA A 333 -28.09 -17.82 -0.10
CA ALA A 333 -27.11 -18.82 0.29
C ALA A 333 -27.73 -20.23 0.41
N VAL A 334 -28.91 -20.32 1.05
CA VAL A 334 -29.66 -21.58 1.16
C VAL A 334 -30.08 -22.11 -0.21
N SER A 335 -30.54 -21.25 -1.12
CA SER A 335 -30.90 -21.66 -2.48
C SER A 335 -29.71 -22.26 -3.22
N CYS A 336 -28.55 -21.60 -3.18
CA CYS A 336 -27.34 -22.08 -3.86
C CYS A 336 -26.80 -23.36 -3.21
N PHE A 337 -26.80 -23.45 -1.88
CA PHE A 337 -26.45 -24.67 -1.16
C PHE A 337 -27.31 -25.86 -1.61
N ASN A 338 -28.63 -25.66 -1.68
CA ASN A 338 -29.57 -26.70 -2.12
C ASN A 338 -29.41 -27.06 -3.60
N TYR A 339 -29.05 -26.10 -4.46
CA TYR A 339 -28.75 -26.35 -5.86
C TYR A 339 -27.52 -27.26 -6.04
N VAL A 340 -26.45 -27.01 -5.27
CA VAL A 340 -25.20 -27.78 -5.36
C VAL A 340 -25.30 -29.15 -4.68
N LEU A 341 -26.13 -29.29 -3.63
CA LEU A 341 -26.20 -30.48 -2.78
C LEU A 341 -26.39 -31.82 -3.55
N PRO A 342 -27.24 -31.93 -4.59
CA PRO A 342 -27.35 -33.15 -5.40
C PRO A 342 -26.06 -33.52 -6.14
N PHE A 343 -25.32 -32.54 -6.67
CA PHE A 343 -24.04 -32.75 -7.34
C PHE A 343 -22.96 -33.18 -6.36
N PHE A 344 -22.95 -32.54 -5.18
CA PHE A 344 -22.08 -32.93 -4.07
C PHE A 344 -22.31 -34.38 -3.67
N ASN A 345 -23.56 -34.77 -3.40
CA ASN A 345 -23.93 -36.11 -2.92
C ASN A 345 -23.68 -37.22 -3.95
N SER A 346 -23.82 -36.91 -5.24
CA SER A 346 -23.57 -37.85 -6.33
C SER A 346 -22.13 -37.84 -6.84
N ASN A 347 -21.27 -36.99 -6.27
CA ASN A 347 -19.89 -36.79 -6.71
C ASN A 347 -19.77 -36.37 -8.20
N THR A 348 -20.65 -35.46 -8.64
CA THR A 348 -20.74 -34.94 -10.01
C THR A 348 -20.59 -33.42 -10.08
N LEU A 349 -19.84 -32.83 -9.14
CA LEU A 349 -19.48 -31.41 -9.17
C LEU A 349 -18.84 -31.07 -10.52
N GLN A 350 -19.27 -29.96 -11.11
CA GLN A 350 -18.82 -29.48 -12.41
C GLN A 350 -17.48 -28.76 -12.25
N THR A 351 -16.52 -29.00 -13.14
CA THR A 351 -15.15 -28.49 -13.03
C THR A 351 -14.57 -28.02 -14.38
N ASP A 352 -15.44 -27.82 -15.37
CA ASP A 352 -15.08 -27.54 -16.77
C ASP A 352 -16.27 -26.85 -17.46
N CYS A 353 -16.79 -25.80 -16.82
CA CYS A 353 -17.90 -24.99 -17.32
C CYS A 353 -17.40 -23.83 -18.19
N ASP A 354 -16.16 -23.40 -18.00
CA ASP A 354 -15.53 -22.26 -18.65
C ASP A 354 -14.69 -22.72 -19.86
N ASP A 355 -15.23 -22.51 -21.07
CA ASP A 355 -14.56 -22.92 -22.30
C ASP A 355 -13.60 -21.86 -22.87
N GLY A 356 -13.38 -20.76 -22.15
CA GLY A 356 -12.54 -19.64 -22.60
C GLY A 356 -13.20 -18.72 -23.63
N SER A 357 -14.50 -18.86 -23.92
CA SER A 357 -15.22 -17.96 -24.84
C SER A 357 -15.29 -16.51 -24.36
N ILE A 358 -15.22 -16.30 -23.05
CA ILE A 358 -14.92 -14.99 -22.44
C ILE A 358 -13.42 -15.02 -22.12
N VAL A 359 -12.62 -14.25 -22.86
CA VAL A 359 -11.15 -14.33 -22.79
C VAL A 359 -10.65 -13.71 -21.50
N SER A 360 -10.04 -14.56 -20.67
CA SER A 360 -9.69 -14.25 -19.29
C SER A 360 -9.08 -15.47 -18.57
N GLY A 361 -8.78 -15.31 -17.28
CA GLY A 361 -8.53 -16.43 -16.37
C GLY A 361 -9.70 -17.44 -16.31
N ASP A 362 -9.34 -18.68 -16.00
CA ASP A 362 -10.27 -19.79 -15.82
C ASP A 362 -11.04 -19.65 -14.49
N ALA A 363 -12.37 -19.52 -14.57
CA ALA A 363 -13.23 -19.37 -13.41
C ALA A 363 -13.70 -20.71 -12.82
N ASP A 364 -13.33 -21.85 -13.41
CA ASP A 364 -13.64 -23.16 -12.86
C ASP A 364 -12.83 -23.44 -11.60
N VAL A 365 -13.44 -24.25 -10.73
CA VAL A 365 -12.84 -24.65 -9.46
C VAL A 365 -12.88 -26.16 -9.38
N ALA A 366 -11.77 -26.78 -8.98
CA ALA A 366 -11.72 -28.22 -8.82
C ALA A 366 -12.73 -28.72 -7.77
N ALA A 367 -13.10 -30.01 -7.84
CA ALA A 367 -14.11 -30.59 -6.96
C ALA A 367 -13.74 -30.55 -5.46
N GLY A 368 -12.45 -30.63 -5.10
CA GLY A 368 -11.97 -30.53 -3.71
C GLY A 368 -12.33 -29.19 -3.05
N PRO A 369 -11.85 -28.05 -3.60
CA PRO A 369 -12.20 -26.73 -3.09
C PRO A 369 -13.71 -26.44 -3.09
N GLN A 370 -14.48 -26.95 -4.06
CA GLN A 370 -15.95 -26.84 -4.03
C GLN A 370 -16.57 -27.56 -2.81
N ARG A 371 -16.01 -28.70 -2.38
CA ARG A 371 -16.45 -29.37 -1.14
C ARG A 371 -16.10 -28.55 0.09
N ASN A 372 -14.92 -27.92 0.11
CA ASN A 372 -14.53 -26.98 1.17
C ASN A 372 -15.56 -25.84 1.26
N MET A 373 -15.92 -25.21 0.14
CA MET A 373 -16.95 -24.16 0.08
C MET A 373 -18.29 -24.62 0.65
N MET A 374 -18.74 -25.85 0.34
CA MET A 374 -19.98 -26.39 0.89
C MET A 374 -19.92 -26.62 2.41
N VAL A 375 -18.79 -27.08 2.95
CA VAL A 375 -18.60 -27.19 4.40
C VAL A 375 -18.55 -25.80 5.05
N THR A 376 -17.83 -24.86 4.45
CA THR A 376 -17.77 -23.45 4.86
C THR A 376 -19.17 -22.83 4.91
N ALA A 377 -19.98 -23.00 3.86
CA ALA A 377 -21.36 -22.55 3.80
C ALA A 377 -22.22 -23.16 4.91
N ALA A 378 -22.11 -24.46 5.15
CA ALA A 378 -22.85 -25.14 6.21
C ALA A 378 -22.49 -24.61 7.61
N ILE A 379 -21.22 -24.27 7.85
CA ILE A 379 -20.79 -23.68 9.13
C ILE A 379 -21.49 -22.33 9.36
N TYR A 380 -21.42 -21.42 8.39
CA TYR A 380 -22.02 -20.10 8.53
C TYR A 380 -23.56 -20.15 8.54
N LEU A 381 -24.18 -21.03 7.75
CA LEU A 381 -25.63 -21.25 7.80
C LEU A 381 -26.07 -21.86 9.14
N PHE A 382 -25.29 -22.78 9.71
CA PHE A 382 -25.58 -23.32 11.03
C PHE A 382 -25.58 -22.21 12.09
N GLU A 383 -24.54 -21.36 12.09
CA GLU A 383 -24.46 -20.24 13.01
C GLU A 383 -25.62 -19.25 12.82
N ARG A 384 -25.92 -18.91 11.57
CA ARG A 384 -26.92 -17.90 11.23
C ARG A 384 -28.33 -18.32 11.62
N THR A 385 -28.65 -19.61 11.41
CA THR A 385 -30.02 -20.14 11.47
C THR A 385 -30.29 -21.01 12.69
N GLY A 386 -29.25 -21.56 13.33
CA GLY A 386 -29.37 -22.60 14.35
C GLY A 386 -29.90 -23.94 13.82
N ASN A 387 -30.08 -24.10 12.50
CA ASN A 387 -30.67 -25.29 11.92
C ASN A 387 -29.69 -26.49 11.99
N ALA A 388 -30.12 -27.53 12.70
CA ALA A 388 -29.31 -28.73 12.94
C ALA A 388 -28.92 -29.50 11.67
N VAL A 389 -29.61 -29.31 10.54
CA VAL A 389 -29.25 -29.94 9.25
C VAL A 389 -27.86 -29.50 8.80
N TYR A 390 -27.53 -28.21 8.94
CA TYR A 390 -26.22 -27.70 8.56
C TYR A 390 -25.13 -28.19 9.52
N ASN A 391 -25.41 -28.24 10.82
CA ASN A 391 -24.50 -28.83 11.80
C ASN A 391 -24.21 -30.31 11.47
N GLN A 392 -25.25 -31.07 11.13
CA GLN A 392 -25.11 -32.47 10.75
C GLN A 392 -24.33 -32.62 9.44
N PHE A 393 -24.52 -31.70 8.48
CA PHE A 393 -23.72 -31.66 7.26
C PHE A 393 -22.23 -31.46 7.57
N VAL A 394 -21.88 -30.54 8.48
CA VAL A 394 -20.49 -30.36 8.93
C VAL A 394 -19.97 -31.65 9.58
N VAL A 395 -20.72 -32.24 10.50
CA VAL A 395 -20.34 -33.50 11.17
C VAL A 395 -20.03 -34.61 10.17
N ASN A 396 -20.83 -34.73 9.11
CA ASN A 396 -20.67 -35.78 8.11
C ASN A 396 -19.50 -35.55 7.15
N ASN A 397 -19.07 -34.29 6.94
CA ASN A 397 -18.19 -33.94 5.83
C ASN A 397 -16.87 -33.26 6.25
N TYR A 398 -16.72 -32.74 7.46
CA TYR A 398 -15.53 -31.98 7.87
C TYR A 398 -14.22 -32.76 7.67
N ALA A 399 -14.22 -34.06 7.95
CA ALA A 399 -13.03 -34.92 7.86
C ALA A 399 -12.54 -35.11 6.41
N GLY A 400 -13.40 -34.91 5.42
CA GLY A 400 -13.06 -35.01 4.00
C GLY A 400 -12.59 -33.71 3.37
N THR A 401 -12.55 -32.61 4.14
CA THR A 401 -12.01 -31.34 3.65
C THR A 401 -10.49 -31.38 3.54
N ASP A 402 -9.91 -30.55 2.67
CA ASP A 402 -8.47 -30.59 2.38
C ASP A 402 -7.63 -30.37 3.65
N VAL A 403 -8.01 -29.40 4.48
CA VAL A 403 -7.33 -29.07 5.74
C VAL A 403 -7.37 -30.24 6.73
N MET A 404 -8.53 -30.86 6.92
CA MET A 404 -8.70 -31.91 7.92
C MET A 404 -8.13 -33.26 7.49
N SER A 405 -8.19 -33.57 6.20
CA SER A 405 -7.66 -34.82 5.65
C SER A 405 -6.14 -34.83 5.55
N SER A 406 -5.53 -33.69 5.21
CA SER A 406 -4.07 -33.55 5.14
C SER A 406 -3.42 -33.21 6.49
N GLY A 407 -4.15 -32.54 7.39
CA GLY A 407 -3.60 -31.92 8.59
C GLY A 407 -2.76 -30.67 8.30
N TYR A 408 -2.76 -30.17 7.06
CA TYR A 408 -2.03 -28.99 6.64
C TYR A 408 -2.88 -27.72 6.85
N TRP A 409 -2.39 -26.85 7.72
CA TRP A 409 -2.96 -25.53 8.00
C TRP A 409 -2.01 -24.48 7.42
N GLY A 410 -2.19 -24.17 6.15
CA GLY A 410 -1.29 -23.33 5.35
C GLY A 410 -1.95 -22.05 4.85
N VAL A 411 -1.39 -21.46 3.79
CA VAL A 411 -2.01 -20.35 3.06
C VAL A 411 -3.05 -20.84 2.04
N ASP A 412 -3.19 -22.15 1.87
CA ASP A 412 -4.22 -22.75 1.03
C ASP A 412 -5.54 -22.87 1.81
N ALA A 413 -6.65 -22.47 1.19
CA ALA A 413 -8.00 -22.58 1.75
C ALA A 413 -8.16 -21.89 3.13
N THR A 414 -7.63 -20.68 3.28
CA THR A 414 -7.72 -19.88 4.52
C THR A 414 -9.16 -19.67 4.97
N GLU A 415 -10.11 -19.55 4.04
CA GLU A 415 -11.53 -19.33 4.34
C GLU A 415 -12.18 -20.54 5.01
N LEU A 416 -11.79 -21.75 4.59
CA LEU A 416 -12.21 -22.99 5.24
C LEU A 416 -11.57 -23.09 6.63
N GLN A 417 -10.28 -22.77 6.77
CA GLN A 417 -9.59 -22.81 8.06
C GLN A 417 -10.27 -21.90 9.07
N ASP A 418 -10.59 -20.68 8.69
CA ASP A 418 -11.33 -19.73 9.52
C ASP A 418 -12.71 -20.27 9.90
N ALA A 419 -13.46 -20.81 8.94
CA ALA A 419 -14.77 -21.41 9.20
C ALA A 419 -14.67 -22.59 10.18
N LEU A 420 -13.70 -23.49 10.02
CA LEU A 420 -13.49 -24.62 10.92
C LEU A 420 -13.15 -24.16 12.35
N LEU A 421 -12.21 -23.21 12.49
CA LEU A 421 -11.84 -22.66 13.80
C LEU A 421 -13.02 -21.94 14.46
N ARG A 422 -13.84 -21.25 13.67
CA ARG A 422 -15.08 -20.64 14.12
C ARG A 422 -16.08 -21.69 14.60
N TYR A 423 -16.35 -22.71 13.78
CA TYR A 423 -17.24 -23.82 14.12
C TYR A 423 -16.86 -24.47 15.45
N ALA A 424 -15.57 -24.71 15.68
CA ALA A 424 -15.08 -25.32 16.91
C ALA A 424 -15.41 -24.51 18.18
N LYS A 425 -15.75 -23.23 18.05
CA LYS A 425 -16.15 -22.34 19.14
C LYS A 425 -17.65 -22.00 19.15
N LEU A 426 -18.42 -22.43 18.16
CA LEU A 426 -19.84 -22.10 18.07
C LEU A 426 -20.66 -22.81 19.16
N PRO A 427 -21.60 -22.11 19.82
CA PRO A 427 -22.62 -22.75 20.63
C PRO A 427 -23.41 -23.80 19.81
N GLY A 428 -23.52 -25.02 20.34
CA GLY A 428 -24.24 -26.12 19.66
C GLY A 428 -23.43 -26.87 18.60
N ALA A 429 -22.17 -26.50 18.35
CA ALA A 429 -21.26 -27.31 17.55
C ALA A 429 -21.07 -28.71 18.16
N ASN A 430 -20.84 -29.72 17.31
CA ASN A 430 -20.58 -31.06 17.79
C ASN A 430 -19.24 -31.09 18.55
N PRO A 431 -19.22 -31.50 19.83
CA PRO A 431 -18.03 -31.38 20.67
C PRO A 431 -16.86 -32.25 20.20
N THR A 432 -17.15 -33.42 19.60
CA THR A 432 -16.12 -34.30 19.04
C THR A 432 -15.47 -33.67 17.81
N VAL A 433 -16.27 -33.10 16.91
CA VAL A 433 -15.78 -32.43 15.70
C VAL A 433 -15.00 -31.17 16.07
N ALA A 434 -15.53 -30.35 16.98
CA ALA A 434 -14.84 -29.16 17.50
C ALA A 434 -13.46 -29.52 18.09
N SER A 435 -13.39 -30.58 18.89
CA SER A 435 -12.13 -31.06 19.46
C SER A 435 -11.17 -31.57 18.39
N ALA A 436 -11.66 -32.28 17.37
CA ALA A 436 -10.83 -32.77 16.27
C ALA A 436 -10.20 -31.62 15.47
N ILE A 437 -10.97 -30.57 15.18
CA ILE A 437 -10.50 -29.36 14.50
C ILE A 437 -9.39 -28.68 15.31
N LEU A 438 -9.65 -28.39 16.60
CA LEU A 438 -8.67 -27.70 17.46
C LEU A 438 -7.40 -28.54 17.68
N ASN A 439 -7.52 -29.86 17.78
CA ASN A 439 -6.37 -30.75 17.89
C ASN A 439 -5.53 -30.78 16.61
N SER A 440 -6.18 -30.79 15.44
CA SER A 440 -5.49 -30.71 14.14
C SER A 440 -4.73 -29.38 14.01
N ALA A 441 -5.40 -28.26 14.22
CA ALA A 441 -4.80 -26.93 14.19
C ALA A 441 -3.67 -26.79 15.22
N GLY A 442 -3.89 -27.24 16.46
CA GLY A 442 -2.89 -27.23 17.52
C GLY A 442 -1.65 -28.08 17.17
N THR A 443 -1.85 -29.22 16.49
CA THR A 443 -0.73 -30.05 16.00
C THR A 443 0.08 -29.32 14.95
N ALA A 444 -0.57 -28.65 13.99
CA ALA A 444 0.12 -27.87 12.96
C ALA A 444 0.92 -26.70 13.57
N VAL A 445 0.32 -25.93 14.48
CA VAL A 445 0.98 -24.81 15.16
C VAL A 445 2.17 -25.28 16.00
N ASN A 446 2.04 -26.38 16.75
CA ASN A 446 3.12 -26.91 17.58
C ASN A 446 4.22 -27.59 16.76
N GLY A 447 3.85 -28.21 15.64
CA GLY A 447 4.81 -28.78 14.69
C GLY A 447 5.61 -27.71 13.96
N ASN A 448 5.01 -26.52 13.77
CA ASN A 448 5.59 -25.35 13.12
C ASN A 448 6.41 -25.71 11.87
N TRP A 449 5.80 -26.49 10.98
CA TRP A 449 6.50 -26.99 9.80
C TRP A 449 6.98 -25.82 8.94
N ASN A 450 8.30 -25.78 8.68
CA ASN A 450 8.95 -24.74 7.88
C ASN A 450 8.73 -23.30 8.39
N ASP A 451 8.73 -23.08 9.71
CA ASP A 451 8.58 -21.75 10.33
C ASP A 451 7.30 -20.99 9.89
N PHE A 452 6.25 -21.75 9.57
CA PHE A 452 4.95 -21.23 9.15
C PHE A 452 4.28 -20.41 10.25
N PHE A 453 4.39 -20.87 11.50
CA PHE A 453 3.76 -20.32 12.68
C PHE A 453 4.75 -19.66 13.63
N GLY A 454 4.49 -18.41 13.98
CA GLY A 454 5.27 -17.66 14.95
C GLY A 454 6.53 -17.04 14.38
N TRP A 455 7.15 -16.20 15.20
CA TRP A 455 8.36 -15.46 14.88
C TRP A 455 9.58 -16.37 14.71
N THR A 456 10.38 -16.08 13.69
CA THR A 456 11.67 -16.72 13.39
C THR A 456 12.69 -15.65 12.99
N THR A 457 13.97 -15.91 13.20
CA THR A 457 15.07 -15.05 12.73
C THR A 457 15.62 -15.48 11.36
N ALA A 458 15.00 -16.46 10.71
CA ALA A 458 15.46 -17.06 9.46
C ALA A 458 15.42 -16.12 8.24
N ASP A 459 14.66 -15.02 8.32
CA ASP A 459 14.57 -14.02 7.25
C ASP A 459 15.25 -12.71 7.65
N LEU A 460 16.21 -12.24 6.84
CA LEU A 460 16.89 -10.96 7.03
C LEU A 460 15.88 -9.80 7.04
N TYR A 461 14.87 -9.86 6.18
CA TYR A 461 13.82 -8.85 6.06
C TYR A 461 12.67 -9.08 7.03
N ARG A 462 12.84 -10.01 8.00
CA ARG A 462 11.92 -10.26 9.13
C ARG A 462 10.52 -10.77 8.74
N ALA A 463 10.25 -10.91 7.45
CA ALA A 463 8.97 -11.32 6.91
C ALA A 463 9.04 -12.73 6.29
N PHE A 464 9.48 -13.70 7.10
CA PHE A 464 9.70 -15.07 6.61
C PHE A 464 8.46 -15.65 5.95
N MET A 465 8.68 -16.19 4.75
CA MET A 465 7.73 -16.96 3.95
C MET A 465 8.50 -18.08 3.24
N PRO A 466 7.97 -19.30 3.17
CA PRO A 466 8.51 -20.41 2.39
C PRO A 466 8.87 -20.05 0.95
N ASP A 467 9.96 -20.65 0.46
CA ASP A 467 10.54 -20.38 -0.86
C ASP A 467 9.57 -20.54 -2.03
N TRP A 468 8.70 -21.55 -1.97
CA TRP A 468 7.76 -21.85 -3.06
C TRP A 468 6.61 -20.86 -3.16
N SER A 469 6.42 -19.96 -2.18
CA SER A 469 5.36 -18.95 -2.22
C SER A 469 5.77 -17.68 -2.98
N TYR A 470 6.99 -17.59 -3.52
CA TYR A 470 7.44 -16.49 -4.38
C TYR A 470 7.10 -16.77 -5.86
N HIS A 471 5.82 -16.93 -6.16
CA HIS A 471 5.27 -17.08 -7.51
C HIS A 471 4.47 -15.83 -7.91
N TRP A 472 3.78 -15.84 -9.05
CA TRP A 472 2.85 -14.78 -9.44
C TRP A 472 1.82 -14.56 -8.32
N GLY A 473 1.73 -13.33 -7.82
CA GLY A 473 0.80 -12.96 -6.76
C GLY A 473 1.31 -13.27 -5.36
N SER A 474 2.62 -13.42 -5.18
CA SER A 474 3.26 -13.77 -3.89
C SER A 474 2.95 -12.83 -2.72
N ASN A 475 2.49 -11.61 -2.99
CA ASN A 475 2.00 -10.72 -1.96
C ASN A 475 0.70 -11.22 -1.29
N MET A 476 -0.13 -12.02 -1.96
CA MET A 476 -1.29 -12.65 -1.32
C MET A 476 -0.88 -13.66 -0.24
N PRO A 477 -0.12 -14.74 -0.55
CA PRO A 477 0.30 -15.66 0.49
C PRO A 477 1.10 -14.95 1.58
N LYS A 478 1.90 -13.91 1.25
CA LYS A 478 2.59 -13.08 2.25
C LYS A 478 1.64 -12.50 3.31
N ALA A 479 0.51 -11.96 2.90
CA ALA A 479 -0.53 -11.50 3.81
C ALA A 479 -1.22 -12.67 4.54
N ASP A 480 -1.50 -13.78 3.84
CA ASP A 480 -2.16 -14.93 4.43
C ASP A 480 -1.34 -15.65 5.50
N TYR A 481 0.00 -15.67 5.39
CA TYR A 481 0.86 -16.15 6.47
C TYR A 481 0.58 -15.38 7.77
N ALA A 482 0.35 -14.07 7.68
CA ALA A 482 -0.05 -13.29 8.85
C ALA A 482 -1.47 -13.61 9.29
N ASN A 483 -2.43 -13.62 8.36
CA ASN A 483 -3.85 -13.86 8.67
C ASN A 483 -4.06 -15.22 9.35
N VAL A 484 -3.45 -16.29 8.84
CA VAL A 484 -3.51 -17.63 9.43
C VAL A 484 -2.91 -17.66 10.84
N ASN A 485 -1.77 -16.98 11.07
CA ASN A 485 -1.19 -16.85 12.41
C ASN A 485 -2.14 -16.11 13.37
N ARG A 486 -2.88 -15.11 12.89
CA ARG A 486 -3.90 -14.38 13.66
C ARG A 486 -5.14 -15.23 13.94
N SER A 487 -5.57 -16.06 13.00
CA SER A 487 -6.65 -17.03 13.20
C SER A 487 -6.28 -18.06 14.26
N MET A 488 -5.05 -18.58 14.25
CA MET A 488 -4.55 -19.48 15.30
C MET A 488 -4.50 -18.81 16.67
N LEU A 489 -4.02 -17.57 16.73
CA LEU A 489 -4.01 -16.77 17.96
C LEU A 489 -5.43 -16.61 18.52
N LYS A 490 -6.41 -16.25 17.69
CA LYS A 490 -7.82 -16.11 18.10
C LYS A 490 -8.45 -17.44 18.49
N ALA A 491 -8.01 -18.54 17.88
CA ALA A 491 -8.38 -19.88 18.30
C ALA A 491 -7.83 -20.23 19.70
N GLY A 492 -6.86 -19.47 20.23
CA GLY A 492 -6.22 -19.72 21.51
C GLY A 492 -5.10 -20.76 21.39
N LEU A 493 -4.48 -20.85 20.21
CA LEU A 493 -3.44 -21.80 19.87
C LEU A 493 -2.09 -21.09 19.76
N GLY A 494 -1.01 -21.84 20.05
CA GLY A 494 0.37 -21.35 19.91
C GLY A 494 0.79 -20.28 20.92
N ASN A 495 1.98 -19.72 20.71
CA ASN A 495 2.51 -18.63 21.55
C ASN A 495 1.98 -17.29 21.05
N ALA A 496 1.16 -16.63 21.87
CA ALA A 496 0.46 -15.42 21.46
C ALA A 496 1.37 -14.27 21.01
N VAL A 497 2.48 -14.04 21.72
CA VAL A 497 3.45 -13.00 21.38
C VAL A 497 4.14 -13.32 20.06
N SER A 498 4.55 -14.57 19.87
CA SER A 498 5.24 -15.04 18.67
C SER A 498 4.36 -14.95 17.41
N LEU A 499 3.11 -15.41 17.51
CA LEU A 499 2.14 -15.34 16.40
C LEU A 499 1.78 -13.89 16.05
N ALA A 500 1.56 -13.04 17.06
CA ALA A 500 1.28 -11.62 16.83
C ALA A 500 2.47 -10.90 16.17
N ARG A 501 3.70 -11.21 16.61
CA ARG A 501 4.92 -10.65 16.02
C ARG A 501 5.10 -11.10 14.57
N LYS A 502 4.87 -12.38 14.26
CA LYS A 502 4.91 -12.89 12.86
C LYS A 502 4.00 -12.07 11.95
N ALA A 503 2.79 -11.75 12.40
CA ALA A 503 1.83 -10.97 11.63
C ALA A 503 2.28 -9.50 11.45
N ALA A 504 2.73 -8.85 12.52
CA ALA A 504 3.19 -7.46 12.46
C ALA A 504 4.36 -7.27 11.47
N GLU A 505 5.29 -8.23 11.41
CA GLU A 505 6.47 -8.13 10.55
C GLU A 505 6.14 -8.31 9.06
N GLN A 506 5.03 -8.98 8.73
CA GLN A 506 4.56 -9.01 7.34
C GLN A 506 4.09 -7.63 6.89
N VAL A 507 3.45 -6.83 7.76
CA VAL A 507 3.01 -5.45 7.43
C VAL A 507 4.20 -4.61 6.97
N HIS A 508 5.30 -4.64 7.72
CA HIS A 508 6.50 -3.87 7.40
C HIS A 508 7.11 -4.27 6.04
N TYR A 509 6.97 -5.53 5.61
CA TYR A 509 7.41 -5.98 4.29
C TYR A 509 6.66 -5.28 3.15
N PHE A 510 5.34 -5.08 3.27
CA PHE A 510 4.57 -4.32 2.29
C PHE A 510 4.98 -2.85 2.23
N HIS A 511 5.50 -2.31 3.33
CA HIS A 511 5.75 -0.89 3.51
C HIS A 511 7.21 -0.47 3.30
N GLY A 512 8.09 -1.37 2.83
CA GLY A 512 9.47 -1.03 2.48
C GLY A 512 10.55 -1.82 3.20
N VAL A 513 10.21 -2.71 4.14
CA VAL A 513 11.17 -3.67 4.73
C VAL A 513 11.27 -4.91 3.83
N ASN A 514 11.74 -4.69 2.60
CA ASN A 514 11.96 -5.71 1.58
C ASN A 514 13.20 -5.38 0.75
N PRO A 515 13.74 -6.31 -0.07
CA PRO A 515 14.97 -6.06 -0.82
C PRO A 515 14.91 -4.93 -1.85
N GLN A 516 13.73 -4.49 -2.23
CA GLN A 516 13.51 -3.34 -3.12
C GLN A 516 13.58 -2.02 -2.35
N GLY A 517 13.36 -2.06 -1.03
CA GLY A 517 13.16 -0.87 -0.21
C GLY A 517 11.94 -0.08 -0.65
N MET A 518 10.87 -0.76 -1.06
CA MET A 518 9.71 -0.16 -1.75
C MET A 518 8.40 -0.53 -1.09
N VAL A 519 7.46 0.41 -1.03
CA VAL A 519 6.06 0.15 -0.69
C VAL A 519 5.39 -0.55 -1.87
N TYR A 520 4.80 -1.73 -1.66
CA TYR A 520 4.11 -2.52 -2.71
C TYR A 520 2.68 -2.03 -3.03
N LEU A 521 2.32 -0.85 -2.54
CA LEU A 521 1.09 -0.15 -2.88
C LEU A 521 1.39 0.95 -3.91
N SER A 522 0.52 1.09 -4.91
CA SER A 522 0.65 2.11 -5.95
C SER A 522 0.61 3.53 -5.37
N ASN A 523 1.45 4.42 -5.91
CA ASN A 523 1.36 5.88 -5.76
C ASN A 523 1.12 6.41 -4.32
N MET A 524 1.74 5.80 -3.31
CA MET A 524 1.53 6.16 -1.89
C MET A 524 2.32 7.40 -1.43
N TYR A 525 2.84 8.22 -2.35
CA TYR A 525 3.64 9.39 -2.02
C TYR A 525 2.90 10.43 -1.16
N ALA A 526 1.61 10.66 -1.46
CA ALA A 526 0.77 11.56 -0.67
C ALA A 526 0.42 11.00 0.73
N PHE A 527 0.69 9.71 0.96
CA PHE A 527 0.35 8.98 2.17
C PHE A 527 1.58 8.67 3.04
N GLY A 528 2.73 9.27 2.72
CA GLY A 528 3.98 9.12 3.49
C GLY A 528 5.01 8.15 2.89
N GLY A 529 4.69 7.48 1.77
CA GLY A 529 5.67 6.61 1.10
C GLY A 529 6.74 7.43 0.36
N ASP A 530 8.03 7.24 0.69
CA ASP A 530 9.15 7.86 -0.02
C ASP A 530 9.53 7.09 -1.31
N ARG A 531 9.13 5.82 -1.41
CA ARG A 531 9.46 4.91 -2.50
C ARG A 531 8.38 3.84 -2.66
N CYS A 532 7.52 3.99 -3.65
CA CYS A 532 6.32 3.17 -3.85
C CYS A 532 6.31 2.52 -5.24
N ALA A 533 5.38 1.60 -5.47
CA ALA A 533 5.07 1.12 -6.82
C ALA A 533 4.58 2.31 -7.67
N ASN A 534 5.28 2.59 -8.76
CA ASN A 534 4.97 3.73 -9.62
C ASN A 534 4.07 3.33 -10.78
N GLU A 535 4.15 2.06 -11.17
CA GLU A 535 3.49 1.49 -12.34
C GLU A 535 2.76 0.21 -11.94
N ILE A 536 1.57 0.00 -12.48
CA ILE A 536 0.76 -1.20 -12.24
C ILE A 536 0.13 -1.65 -13.55
N TYR A 537 0.21 -2.95 -13.85
CA TYR A 537 -0.49 -3.51 -15.00
C TYR A 537 -2.00 -3.42 -14.78
N HIS A 538 -2.61 -2.39 -15.36
CA HIS A 538 -4.03 -2.11 -15.21
C HIS A 538 -4.56 -1.33 -16.43
N THR A 539 -5.67 -1.76 -17.01
CA THR A 539 -6.21 -1.22 -18.27
C THR A 539 -6.61 0.26 -18.14
N TRP A 540 -7.11 0.69 -16.97
CA TRP A 540 -7.31 2.13 -16.70
C TRP A 540 -5.97 2.87 -16.63
N PHE A 541 -4.97 2.30 -15.96
CA PHE A 541 -3.69 2.94 -15.75
C PHE A 541 -2.64 2.46 -16.75
N ASN A 542 -3.05 2.22 -18.00
CA ASN A 542 -2.27 1.48 -18.99
C ASN A 542 -0.95 2.20 -19.37
N ASP A 543 0.03 1.41 -19.81
CA ASP A 543 1.33 1.86 -20.33
C ASP A 543 1.16 2.99 -21.36
N GLY A 544 1.95 4.06 -21.21
CA GLY A 544 1.96 5.23 -22.08
C GLY A 544 0.80 6.21 -21.92
N THR A 545 -0.13 5.96 -20.99
CA THR A 545 -1.23 6.90 -20.69
C THR A 545 -0.81 7.99 -19.70
N ILE A 546 -1.68 8.99 -19.50
CA ILE A 546 -1.47 10.03 -18.47
C ILE A 546 -1.48 9.47 -17.04
N TYR A 547 -1.86 8.21 -16.87
CA TYR A 547 -1.93 7.50 -15.60
C TYR A 547 -0.80 6.49 -15.39
N ASP A 548 0.07 6.30 -16.38
CA ASP A 548 1.01 5.17 -16.41
C ASP A 548 1.96 5.14 -15.20
N ASN A 549 2.69 6.23 -14.95
CA ASN A 549 3.71 6.28 -13.92
C ASN A 549 3.45 7.41 -12.91
N ALA A 550 3.50 7.07 -11.61
CA ALA A 550 3.22 7.99 -10.51
C ALA A 550 4.09 9.26 -10.46
N LEU A 551 5.31 9.23 -11.02
CA LEU A 551 6.28 10.32 -10.95
C LEU A 551 6.42 11.10 -12.26
N THR A 552 6.20 10.45 -13.39
CA THR A 552 6.47 11.04 -14.71
C THR A 552 5.21 11.33 -15.52
N SER A 553 4.10 10.64 -15.25
CA SER A 553 2.82 10.91 -15.92
C SER A 553 2.02 12.00 -15.18
N PRO A 554 1.22 12.81 -15.88
CA PRO A 554 0.45 13.90 -15.26
C PRO A 554 -0.41 13.49 -14.05
N ASN A 555 -1.05 12.32 -14.14
CA ASN A 555 -1.94 11.82 -13.10
C ASN A 555 -1.32 10.67 -12.31
N GLY A 556 -0.61 9.75 -12.99
CA GLY A 556 -0.17 8.49 -12.39
C GLY A 556 -1.34 7.56 -12.03
N PRO A 557 -1.07 6.33 -11.55
CA PRO A 557 -2.12 5.41 -11.14
C PRO A 557 -2.77 5.91 -9.85
N ALA A 558 -4.02 5.54 -9.59
CA ALA A 558 -4.64 5.83 -8.31
C ALA A 558 -3.87 5.15 -7.16
N PRO A 559 -3.80 5.75 -5.97
CA PRO A 559 -3.04 5.21 -4.84
C PRO A 559 -3.73 4.00 -4.20
N GLY A 560 -2.94 3.15 -3.56
CA GLY A 560 -3.45 2.11 -2.65
C GLY A 560 -3.62 0.71 -3.24
N TYR A 561 -3.30 0.50 -4.52
CA TYR A 561 -3.39 -0.81 -5.17
C TYR A 561 -2.20 -1.70 -4.76
N VAL A 562 -2.47 -2.85 -4.16
CA VAL A 562 -1.46 -3.86 -3.85
C VAL A 562 -1.10 -4.63 -5.11
N VAL A 563 0.17 -4.58 -5.51
CA VAL A 563 0.69 -5.34 -6.66
C VAL A 563 0.91 -6.82 -6.35
N GLY A 564 0.96 -7.67 -7.38
CA GLY A 564 1.22 -9.10 -7.24
C GLY A 564 2.53 -9.46 -6.49
N GLY A 565 3.59 -8.67 -6.68
CA GLY A 565 4.83 -8.81 -5.90
C GLY A 565 5.90 -9.68 -6.57
N PRO A 566 6.96 -10.07 -5.84
CA PRO A 566 8.07 -10.82 -6.42
C PRO A 566 7.67 -12.21 -6.93
N ASN A 567 8.02 -12.54 -8.18
CA ASN A 567 7.72 -13.81 -8.81
C ASN A 567 9.01 -14.46 -9.34
N ALA A 568 9.48 -15.50 -8.64
CA ALA A 568 10.67 -16.26 -9.03
C ALA A 568 10.46 -17.10 -10.30
N ASP A 569 9.21 -17.36 -10.67
CA ASP A 569 8.80 -18.16 -11.82
C ASP A 569 8.41 -17.29 -13.03
N TYR A 570 8.76 -16.01 -13.02
CA TYR A 570 8.48 -15.06 -14.10
C TYR A 570 8.95 -15.59 -15.47
N THR A 571 8.05 -15.58 -16.45
CA THR A 571 8.18 -16.43 -17.64
C THR A 571 9.07 -15.84 -18.75
N ILE A 572 9.31 -14.52 -18.75
CA ILE A 572 10.02 -13.84 -19.83
C ILE A 572 11.52 -13.73 -19.55
N GLY A 573 12.28 -14.70 -20.07
CA GLY A 573 13.73 -14.81 -19.87
C GLY A 573 14.57 -13.61 -20.35
N SER A 574 14.05 -12.78 -21.27
CA SER A 574 14.76 -11.61 -21.80
C SER A 574 14.67 -10.36 -20.91
N GLN A 575 13.78 -10.35 -19.93
CA GLN A 575 13.55 -9.22 -19.03
C GLN A 575 14.13 -9.53 -17.64
N SER A 576 15.35 -9.03 -17.36
CA SER A 576 16.06 -9.26 -16.10
C SER A 576 16.55 -7.95 -15.48
N PRO A 577 16.09 -7.59 -14.25
CA PRO A 577 15.00 -8.23 -13.49
C PRO A 577 13.65 -8.16 -14.23
N PRO A 578 12.62 -8.95 -13.86
CA PRO A 578 12.54 -9.91 -12.74
C PRO A 578 13.24 -11.26 -12.97
N PHE A 579 13.46 -11.66 -14.22
CA PHE A 579 14.01 -12.99 -14.53
C PHE A 579 15.42 -13.19 -13.94
N GLY A 580 15.72 -14.40 -13.46
CA GLY A 580 17.07 -14.78 -13.02
C GLY A 580 17.55 -14.07 -11.75
N GLN A 581 16.64 -13.52 -10.96
CA GLN A 581 16.94 -12.85 -9.69
C GLN A 581 16.77 -13.80 -8.48
N PRO A 582 17.39 -13.51 -7.33
CA PRO A 582 16.98 -14.11 -6.06
C PRO A 582 15.48 -13.89 -5.83
N ARG A 583 14.79 -14.86 -5.22
CA ARG A 583 13.31 -14.90 -5.14
C ARG A 583 12.67 -13.60 -4.66
N GLN A 584 13.16 -13.02 -3.57
CA GLN A 584 12.61 -11.76 -3.04
C GLN A 584 12.95 -10.55 -3.93
N LYS A 585 13.95 -10.66 -4.83
CA LYS A 585 14.36 -9.66 -5.81
C LYS A 585 13.80 -9.89 -7.22
N SER A 586 13.03 -10.96 -7.44
CA SER A 586 12.37 -11.25 -8.72
C SER A 586 11.17 -10.33 -8.93
N TYR A 587 11.43 -9.02 -8.97
CA TYR A 587 10.45 -7.96 -9.12
C TYR A 587 11.04 -6.85 -9.98
N LEU A 588 10.19 -6.21 -10.77
CA LEU A 588 10.45 -4.97 -11.49
C LEU A 588 9.20 -4.10 -11.39
N ASP A 589 9.38 -2.78 -11.23
CA ASP A 589 8.29 -1.79 -11.24
C ASP A 589 8.12 -1.31 -12.69
N PHE A 590 7.16 -1.90 -13.42
CA PHE A 590 6.93 -1.63 -14.84
C PHE A 590 5.49 -1.99 -15.25
N ASN A 591 4.99 -1.34 -16.28
CA ASN A 591 3.62 -1.52 -16.77
C ASN A 591 3.51 -2.26 -18.12
N THR A 592 4.61 -2.50 -18.83
CA THR A 592 4.54 -3.00 -20.21
C THR A 592 4.00 -4.43 -20.30
N GLY A 593 2.88 -4.59 -21.02
CA GLY A 593 2.24 -5.88 -21.32
C GLY A 593 3.06 -6.75 -22.28
N TRP A 594 2.39 -7.49 -23.18
CA TRP A 594 3.10 -8.38 -24.11
C TRP A 594 4.09 -7.58 -25.00
N PRO A 595 5.35 -8.06 -25.20
CA PRO A 595 5.88 -9.37 -24.86
C PRO A 595 6.65 -9.45 -23.53
N THR A 596 6.51 -8.47 -22.64
CA THR A 596 7.19 -8.41 -21.33
C THR A 596 6.31 -8.80 -20.16
N ASN A 597 5.01 -9.00 -20.32
CA ASN A 597 4.13 -9.62 -19.31
C ASN A 597 4.24 -9.00 -17.89
N SER A 598 4.19 -7.68 -17.76
CA SER A 598 4.22 -7.01 -16.45
C SER A 598 3.14 -7.51 -15.48
N TRP A 599 2.03 -8.05 -16.01
CA TRP A 599 0.95 -8.64 -15.22
C TRP A 599 1.41 -9.73 -14.23
N GLU A 600 2.48 -10.46 -14.54
CA GLU A 600 3.04 -11.49 -13.65
C GLU A 600 3.66 -10.91 -12.37
N ILE A 601 3.87 -9.58 -12.31
CA ILE A 601 4.60 -8.86 -11.26
C ILE A 601 3.78 -7.72 -10.66
N THR A 602 3.26 -6.83 -11.50
CA THR A 602 2.70 -5.53 -11.08
C THR A 602 1.19 -5.43 -11.22
N GLU A 603 0.51 -6.46 -11.72
CA GLU A 603 -0.96 -6.50 -11.75
C GLU A 603 -1.52 -6.52 -10.32
N PRO A 604 -2.45 -5.62 -9.98
CA PRO A 604 -3.20 -5.70 -8.74
C PRO A 604 -4.38 -6.65 -8.91
N ALA A 605 -4.90 -7.17 -7.80
CA ALA A 605 -6.12 -7.98 -7.80
C ALA A 605 -6.92 -7.79 -6.51
N ILE A 606 -8.24 -8.00 -6.59
CA ILE A 606 -9.15 -7.90 -5.44
C ILE A 606 -8.73 -8.80 -4.28
N TYR A 607 -8.20 -9.99 -4.57
CA TYR A 607 -7.74 -10.97 -3.58
C TYR A 607 -6.39 -10.59 -2.95
N TYR A 608 -5.50 -9.89 -3.66
CA TYR A 608 -4.28 -9.32 -3.05
C TYR A 608 -4.65 -8.23 -2.05
N GLN A 609 -5.57 -7.37 -2.47
CA GLN A 609 -6.02 -6.24 -1.68
C GLN A 609 -6.72 -6.67 -0.39
N ALA A 610 -7.66 -7.62 -0.50
CA ALA A 610 -8.45 -8.06 0.64
C ALA A 610 -7.60 -8.75 1.72
N ALA A 611 -6.70 -9.65 1.32
CA ALA A 611 -5.78 -10.31 2.24
C ALA A 611 -4.90 -9.28 3.00
N TYR A 612 -4.40 -8.27 2.28
CA TYR A 612 -3.64 -7.16 2.87
C TYR A 612 -4.47 -6.29 3.81
N ILE A 613 -5.71 -5.93 3.44
CA ILE A 613 -6.60 -5.12 4.31
C ILE A 613 -6.88 -5.86 5.61
N ARG A 614 -7.17 -7.16 5.56
CA ARG A 614 -7.38 -7.96 6.77
C ARG A 614 -6.14 -7.98 7.67
N LEU A 615 -4.96 -8.15 7.08
CA LEU A 615 -3.69 -8.06 7.79
C LEU A 615 -3.52 -6.68 8.45
N LEU A 616 -3.66 -5.61 7.67
CA LEU A 616 -3.44 -4.23 8.12
C LEU A 616 -4.40 -3.82 9.24
N ALA A 617 -5.63 -4.34 9.22
CA ALA A 617 -6.66 -4.05 10.22
C ALA A 617 -6.24 -4.42 11.64
N HIS A 618 -5.31 -5.38 11.81
CA HIS A 618 -4.79 -5.75 13.14
C HIS A 618 -3.81 -4.75 13.74
N SER A 619 -3.27 -3.84 12.93
CA SER A 619 -2.28 -2.84 13.36
C SER A 619 -2.77 -1.41 13.17
N THR A 620 -4.05 -1.23 12.80
CA THR A 620 -4.67 0.06 12.51
C THR A 620 -5.62 0.45 13.63
N LEU A 621 -5.64 1.73 14.00
CA LEU A 621 -6.67 2.29 14.87
C LEU A 621 -7.74 3.00 14.03
N PRO A 622 -8.96 3.20 14.57
CA PRO A 622 -9.99 3.97 13.88
C PRO A 622 -9.45 5.35 13.44
N ILE A 623 -9.81 5.78 12.24
CA ILE A 623 -9.55 7.15 11.79
C ILE A 623 -10.70 7.99 12.37
N GLU A 624 -10.39 8.93 13.26
CA GLU A 624 -11.37 9.96 13.64
C GLU A 624 -11.51 10.89 12.44
N ASP A 625 -12.66 10.80 11.75
CA ASP A 625 -13.04 11.48 10.50
C ASP A 625 -11.87 11.92 9.59
N PRO A 626 -11.53 11.17 8.52
CA PRO A 626 -10.53 11.64 7.56
C PRO A 626 -11.02 12.93 6.91
N LEU A 627 -10.41 14.05 7.27
CA LEU A 627 -10.82 15.39 6.88
C LEU A 627 -10.37 15.65 5.44
N PRO A 628 -11.27 15.71 4.43
CA PRO A 628 -10.85 15.79 3.04
C PRO A 628 -10.65 17.24 2.63
N VAL A 629 -9.49 17.80 2.97
CA VAL A 629 -8.90 18.88 2.17
C VAL A 629 -7.66 18.33 1.50
N GLU A 630 -7.68 18.38 0.19
CA GLU A 630 -6.54 17.98 -0.61
C GLU A 630 -5.59 19.17 -0.75
N LEU A 631 -4.59 19.25 0.15
CA LEU A 631 -3.55 20.26 0.09
C LEU A 631 -2.60 19.95 -1.09
N ALA A 632 -2.79 20.67 -2.20
CA ALA A 632 -2.01 20.50 -3.42
C ALA A 632 -0.55 20.93 -3.23
N ASP A 633 -0.34 22.02 -2.50
CA ASP A 633 0.97 22.60 -2.28
C ASP A 633 1.01 23.42 -0.98
N PHE A 634 2.16 23.44 -0.33
CA PHE A 634 2.45 24.29 0.81
C PHE A 634 3.94 24.58 0.85
N TYR A 635 4.31 25.84 0.66
CA TYR A 635 5.68 26.32 0.60
C TYR A 635 5.80 27.72 1.19
N LEU A 636 7.04 28.17 1.40
CA LEU A 636 7.33 29.51 1.88
C LEU A 636 8.30 30.24 0.93
N LYS A 637 8.20 31.56 0.91
CA LYS A 637 9.15 32.49 0.32
C LYS A 637 9.63 33.46 1.40
N GLU A 638 10.92 33.73 1.43
CA GLU A 638 11.46 34.82 2.25
C GLU A 638 11.41 36.12 1.44
N ASP A 639 10.81 37.17 2.00
CA ASP A 639 10.80 38.50 1.41
C ASP A 639 11.11 39.55 2.47
N ASN A 640 12.17 40.34 2.28
CA ASN A 640 12.62 41.39 3.20
C ASN A 640 12.70 40.98 4.68
N GLY A 641 13.11 39.74 4.97
CA GLY A 641 13.19 39.25 6.34
C GLY A 641 11.84 38.80 6.93
N GLN A 642 10.80 38.61 6.12
CA GLN A 642 9.50 38.05 6.53
C GLN A 642 9.27 36.68 5.90
N ALA A 643 8.44 35.85 6.53
CA ALA A 643 8.03 34.57 5.95
C ALA A 643 6.70 34.75 5.20
N GLN A 644 6.68 34.54 3.88
CA GLN A 644 5.45 34.47 3.11
C GLN A 644 5.11 32.99 2.86
N LEU A 645 4.09 32.50 3.54
CA LEU A 645 3.58 31.15 3.38
C LEU A 645 2.53 31.15 2.27
N HIS A 646 2.61 30.18 1.38
CA HIS A 646 1.67 29.97 0.30
C HIS A 646 1.18 28.54 0.32
N TRP A 647 -0.12 28.35 0.16
CA TRP A 647 -0.68 27.02 -0.07
C TRP A 647 -1.81 27.04 -1.07
N LYS A 648 -2.06 25.87 -1.64
CA LYS A 648 -3.14 25.62 -2.57
C LYS A 648 -3.92 24.40 -2.12
N THR A 649 -5.24 24.50 -2.09
CA THR A 649 -6.15 23.36 -1.96
C THR A 649 -6.64 22.96 -3.36
N VAL A 650 -6.77 21.65 -3.63
CA VAL A 650 -7.43 21.13 -4.85
C VAL A 650 -8.94 21.11 -4.65
N SER A 651 -9.36 20.68 -3.45
CA SER A 651 -10.73 20.70 -2.96
C SER A 651 -10.71 20.92 -1.46
N GLU A 652 -11.83 21.37 -0.92
CA GLU A 652 -12.06 21.46 0.51
C GLU A 652 -13.42 20.86 0.84
N THR A 653 -13.49 20.11 1.94
CA THR A 653 -14.74 19.56 2.46
C THR A 653 -14.86 19.98 3.90
N ASP A 654 -15.96 20.65 4.23
CA ASP A 654 -16.27 21.16 5.57
C ASP A 654 -15.15 22.01 6.21
N ASN A 655 -14.22 22.58 5.44
CA ASN A 655 -13.09 23.36 5.95
C ASN A 655 -13.52 24.75 6.44
N ASP A 656 -13.53 24.97 7.75
CA ASP A 656 -13.85 26.26 8.36
C ASP A 656 -12.68 27.25 8.20
N ARG A 657 -11.45 26.83 8.54
CA ARG A 657 -10.27 27.70 8.53
C ARG A 657 -8.94 26.96 8.52
N PHE A 658 -7.90 27.65 8.07
CA PHE A 658 -6.51 27.30 8.32
C PHE A 658 -5.96 28.12 9.48
N GLU A 659 -5.51 27.48 10.54
CA GLU A 659 -4.69 28.06 11.60
C GLU A 659 -3.21 27.93 11.18
N ILE A 660 -2.51 29.05 11.03
CA ILE A 660 -1.08 29.08 10.69
C ILE A 660 -0.30 29.02 11.98
N GLU A 661 0.52 28.00 12.14
CA GLU A 661 1.33 27.80 13.34
C GLU A 661 2.82 27.93 13.05
N ARG A 662 3.57 28.48 14.02
CA ARG A 662 5.02 28.65 13.99
C ARG A 662 5.69 28.04 15.21
N SER A 663 6.85 27.44 15.00
CA SER A 663 7.75 26.95 16.04
C SER A 663 9.18 27.43 15.78
N THR A 664 10.00 27.59 16.82
CA THR A 664 11.45 27.85 16.69
C THR A 664 12.30 26.60 16.95
N ASN A 665 11.69 25.50 17.36
CA ASN A 665 12.36 24.22 17.63
C ASN A 665 11.78 23.05 16.85
N GLY A 666 10.72 23.29 16.06
CA GLY A 666 10.08 22.27 15.22
C GLY A 666 9.19 21.31 16.00
N THR A 667 9.00 21.52 17.30
CA THR A 667 8.15 20.68 18.16
C THR A 667 7.06 21.49 18.87
N ASP A 668 7.41 22.66 19.42
CA ASP A 668 6.48 23.52 20.14
C ASP A 668 5.90 24.56 19.18
N PHE A 669 4.73 24.26 18.61
CA PHE A 669 4.04 25.15 17.69
C PHE A 669 3.06 26.06 18.42
N ARG A 670 3.03 27.33 18.01
CA ARG A 670 2.01 28.30 18.43
C ARG A 670 1.34 28.91 17.22
N MET A 671 0.03 29.12 17.31
CA MET A 671 -0.74 29.85 16.31
C MET A 671 -0.23 31.29 16.17
N ILE A 672 -0.03 31.72 14.93
CA ILE A 672 0.40 33.09 14.58
C ILE A 672 -0.62 33.81 13.67
N GLY A 673 -1.62 33.10 13.16
CA GLY A 673 -2.74 33.67 12.42
C GLY A 673 -3.72 32.62 11.94
N GLU A 674 -4.79 33.06 11.30
CA GLU A 674 -5.75 32.19 10.63
C GLU A 674 -6.26 32.81 9.33
N LEU A 675 -6.69 31.96 8.40
CA LEU A 675 -7.45 32.35 7.22
C LEU A 675 -8.67 31.44 7.09
N LYS A 676 -9.84 32.01 6.75
CA LYS A 676 -11.03 31.21 6.49
C LYS A 676 -10.83 30.27 5.29
N GLY A 677 -11.29 29.04 5.44
CA GLY A 677 -11.48 28.09 4.36
C GLY A 677 -12.71 28.45 3.52
N GLN A 678 -13.03 27.60 2.55
CA GLN A 678 -14.20 27.73 1.69
C GLN A 678 -15.34 26.78 2.05
N HIS A 679 -15.33 26.20 3.25
CA HIS A 679 -16.21 25.09 3.64
C HIS A 679 -16.07 23.93 2.65
N THR A 680 -17.13 23.61 1.91
CA THR A 680 -17.16 22.53 0.93
C THR A 680 -17.11 23.10 -0.48
N THR A 681 -15.98 22.89 -1.16
CA THR A 681 -15.74 23.31 -2.54
C THR A 681 -14.89 22.29 -3.29
N ALA A 682 -15.26 22.01 -4.53
CA ALA A 682 -14.45 21.22 -5.45
C ALA A 682 -13.50 22.08 -6.31
N ALA A 683 -13.54 23.42 -6.13
CA ALA A 683 -12.65 24.33 -6.83
C ALA A 683 -11.33 24.49 -6.06
N ALA A 684 -10.23 24.65 -6.79
CA ALA A 684 -8.95 24.92 -6.18
C ALA A 684 -8.88 26.36 -5.64
N HIS A 685 -8.35 26.53 -4.43
CA HIS A 685 -8.16 27.84 -3.81
C HIS A 685 -6.71 28.09 -3.46
N TYR A 686 -6.30 29.35 -3.55
CA TYR A 686 -4.95 29.82 -3.28
C TYR A 686 -4.95 30.74 -2.08
N TYR A 687 -4.08 30.45 -1.14
CA TYR A 687 -3.95 31.17 0.11
C TYR A 687 -2.55 31.73 0.26
N THR A 688 -2.44 32.84 0.97
CA THR A 688 -1.15 33.43 1.32
C THR A 688 -1.25 34.06 2.69
N PHE A 689 -0.26 33.79 3.53
CA PHE A 689 -0.12 34.38 4.86
C PHE A 689 1.30 34.92 5.03
N THR A 690 1.43 36.12 5.59
CA THR A 690 2.74 36.74 5.84
C THR A 690 3.00 36.84 7.32
N ASP A 691 4.02 36.13 7.79
CA ASP A 691 4.58 36.30 9.12
C ASP A 691 5.54 37.49 9.14
N THR A 692 4.99 38.65 9.51
CA THR A 692 5.74 39.91 9.64
C THR A 692 6.62 39.97 10.89
N GLU A 693 6.42 39.04 11.83
CA GLU A 693 7.20 38.93 13.08
C GLU A 693 8.09 37.68 13.08
N ALA A 694 8.41 37.14 11.90
CA ALA A 694 9.22 35.94 11.76
C ALA A 694 10.59 36.14 12.44
N PRO A 695 10.95 35.32 13.46
CA PRO A 695 12.20 35.47 14.20
C PRO A 695 13.43 35.48 13.30
N GLY A 696 14.50 36.12 13.79
CA GLY A 696 15.83 36.08 13.17
C GLY A 696 16.54 34.73 13.31
N VAL A 697 15.86 33.69 13.78
CA VAL A 697 16.32 32.30 13.88
C VAL A 697 15.49 31.41 12.98
N THR A 698 15.98 30.19 12.71
CA THR A 698 15.22 29.19 11.96
C THR A 698 13.85 28.97 12.60
N SER A 699 12.82 29.11 11.77
CA SER A 699 11.42 29.03 12.19
C SER A 699 10.70 28.01 11.31
N TYR A 700 9.94 27.14 11.94
CA TYR A 700 9.17 26.08 11.33
C TYR A 700 7.70 26.48 11.29
N TYR A 701 7.01 26.15 10.20
CA TYR A 701 5.62 26.49 9.98
C TYR A 701 4.83 25.25 9.57
N ARG A 702 3.58 25.17 10.03
CA ARG A 702 2.58 24.23 9.54
C ARG A 702 1.23 24.91 9.46
N LEU A 703 0.36 24.36 8.64
CA LEU A 703 -1.07 24.67 8.66
C LEU A 703 -1.73 23.65 9.56
N LYS A 704 -2.64 24.12 10.40
CA LYS A 704 -3.64 23.30 11.07
C LYS A 704 -4.97 23.67 10.44
N GLN A 705 -5.47 22.80 9.59
CA GLN A 705 -6.74 22.98 8.94
C GLN A 705 -7.83 22.49 9.88
N VAL A 706 -8.84 23.31 10.11
CA VAL A 706 -9.93 23.06 11.05
C VAL A 706 -11.25 23.06 10.30
N ASP A 707 -12.02 22.01 10.49
CA ASP A 707 -13.32 21.83 9.86
C ASP A 707 -14.45 22.47 10.70
N VAL A 708 -15.66 22.56 10.15
CA VAL A 708 -16.84 23.22 10.76
C VAL A 708 -17.25 22.57 12.08
N ASP A 709 -16.97 21.28 12.26
CA ASP A 709 -17.22 20.53 13.50
C ASP A 709 -16.09 20.66 14.55
N GLY A 710 -15.00 21.33 14.19
CA GLY A 710 -13.83 21.58 15.04
C GLY A 710 -12.73 20.51 14.97
N GLN A 711 -12.89 19.47 14.14
CA GLN A 711 -11.81 18.52 13.86
C GLN A 711 -10.67 19.19 13.06
N PHE A 712 -9.46 18.65 13.12
CA PHE A 712 -8.34 19.25 12.40
C PHE A 712 -7.26 18.27 11.92
N GLU A 713 -6.56 18.64 10.85
CA GLU A 713 -5.35 17.98 10.35
C GLU A 713 -4.20 18.99 10.24
N TYR A 714 -2.96 18.50 10.40
CA TYR A 714 -1.76 19.31 10.16
C TYR A 714 -1.18 19.04 8.76
N SER A 715 -0.78 20.10 8.07
CA SER A 715 0.06 19.97 6.88
C SER A 715 1.45 19.43 7.23
N LYS A 716 2.22 19.07 6.20
CA LYS A 716 3.69 18.99 6.31
C LYS A 716 4.26 20.27 6.94
N ILE A 717 5.36 20.13 7.67
CA ILE A 717 6.09 21.27 8.23
C ILE A 717 7.09 21.79 7.18
N ILE A 718 7.12 23.11 7.01
CA ILE A 718 8.10 23.83 6.18
C ILE A 718 8.95 24.75 7.06
N ALA A 719 10.19 25.04 6.67
CA ALA A 719 11.13 25.79 7.52
C ALA A 719 11.71 27.02 6.81
N LEU A 720 11.58 28.19 7.45
CA LEU A 720 12.32 29.40 7.09
C LEU A 720 13.65 29.38 7.84
N TYR A 721 14.73 29.13 7.10
CA TYR A 721 16.09 29.11 7.65
C TYR A 721 16.72 30.51 7.60
N ARG A 722 17.27 31.00 8.72
CA ARG A 722 17.91 32.33 8.81
C ARG A 722 19.43 32.25 8.71
N ASN A 723 20.09 33.38 8.42
CA ASN A 723 21.55 33.43 8.19
C ASN A 723 22.34 33.03 9.45
N GLY A 724 23.19 32.02 9.29
CA GLY A 724 23.93 31.33 10.36
C GLY A 724 24.09 29.84 10.08
N ASP A 725 23.20 29.26 9.25
CA ASP A 725 23.29 27.86 8.84
C ASP A 725 24.33 27.66 7.74
N ALA A 726 25.37 26.87 8.02
CA ALA A 726 26.45 26.54 7.10
C ALA A 726 26.03 25.58 5.95
N ALA A 727 24.78 25.59 5.50
CA ALA A 727 24.22 24.59 4.59
C ALA A 727 23.89 25.15 3.19
N PHE A 728 23.95 24.27 2.19
CA PHE A 728 23.49 24.56 0.83
C PHE A 728 21.96 24.68 0.77
N ARG A 729 21.45 25.59 -0.06
CA ARG A 729 20.01 25.78 -0.30
C ARG A 729 19.75 25.95 -1.80
N VAL A 730 18.68 25.35 -2.30
CA VAL A 730 18.35 25.37 -3.72
C VAL A 730 16.86 25.60 -3.90
N GLY A 731 16.51 26.62 -4.68
CA GLY A 731 15.12 26.93 -5.00
C GLY A 731 14.99 27.99 -6.10
N PRO A 732 13.79 28.26 -6.61
CA PRO A 732 12.55 27.55 -6.30
C PRO A 732 12.61 26.09 -6.79
N ASN A 733 11.84 25.21 -6.15
CA ASN A 733 11.63 23.84 -6.60
C ASN A 733 10.17 23.46 -6.29
N PRO A 734 9.27 23.35 -7.29
CA PRO A 734 9.51 23.40 -8.74
C PRO A 734 10.12 24.71 -9.27
N LEU A 735 10.94 24.62 -10.32
CA LEU A 735 11.55 25.76 -11.01
C LEU A 735 11.01 25.94 -12.43
N SER A 736 11.10 27.17 -12.95
CA SER A 736 10.73 27.50 -14.33
C SER A 736 11.90 28.05 -15.14
N GLU A 737 12.47 29.21 -14.79
CA GLU A 737 13.49 29.84 -15.63
C GLU A 737 14.92 29.70 -15.10
N TYR A 738 15.07 29.66 -13.78
CA TYR A 738 16.37 29.60 -13.13
C TYR A 738 16.28 28.82 -11.82
N LEU A 739 17.44 28.39 -11.36
CA LEU A 739 17.65 27.80 -10.05
C LEU A 739 18.54 28.74 -9.23
N GLU A 740 18.06 29.22 -8.09
CA GLU A 740 18.87 29.95 -7.12
C GLU A 740 19.53 28.95 -6.16
N ILE A 741 20.85 29.05 -6.04
CA ILE A 741 21.67 28.21 -5.20
C ILE A 741 22.34 29.12 -4.16
N LYS A 742 22.02 28.91 -2.89
CA LYS A 742 22.78 29.47 -1.77
C LYS A 742 23.81 28.46 -1.32
N MET A 743 25.07 28.86 -1.31
CA MET A 743 26.18 28.05 -0.81
C MET A 743 26.64 28.55 0.57
N PRO A 744 27.18 27.66 1.42
CA PRO A 744 27.82 28.05 2.65
C PRO A 744 28.90 29.13 2.45
N PRO A 745 29.20 29.97 3.45
CA PRO A 745 30.34 30.89 3.40
C PRO A 745 31.64 30.11 3.15
N ASN A 746 32.52 30.62 2.28
CA ASN A 746 33.81 30.01 1.90
C ASN A 746 33.73 28.70 1.08
N THR A 747 32.60 28.38 0.43
CA THR A 747 32.54 27.26 -0.52
C THR A 747 33.55 27.40 -1.67
N GLY A 748 33.81 28.64 -2.10
CA GLY A 748 34.67 28.97 -3.24
C GLY A 748 34.01 28.63 -4.58
N ILE A 749 34.82 28.51 -5.63
CA ILE A 749 34.36 28.13 -6.98
C ILE A 749 33.89 26.68 -6.98
N ALA A 750 32.64 26.46 -7.38
CA ALA A 750 32.02 25.16 -7.52
C ALA A 750 31.35 25.00 -8.90
N THR A 751 31.38 23.77 -9.42
CA THR A 751 30.66 23.35 -10.61
C THR A 751 29.28 22.81 -10.22
N VAL A 752 28.24 23.46 -10.70
CA VAL A 752 26.87 22.99 -10.65
C VAL A 752 26.57 22.15 -11.89
N LYS A 753 26.08 20.93 -11.69
CA LYS A 753 25.61 20.03 -12.74
C LYS A 753 24.14 19.71 -12.53
N VAL A 754 23.38 19.65 -13.61
CA VAL A 754 22.03 19.08 -13.61
C VAL A 754 22.07 17.81 -14.43
N VAL A 755 21.60 16.72 -13.84
CA VAL A 755 21.66 15.37 -14.40
C VAL A 755 20.24 14.82 -14.47
N ASN A 756 19.83 14.25 -15.60
CA ASN A 756 18.53 13.60 -15.69
C ASN A 756 18.52 12.26 -14.92
N MET A 757 17.36 11.63 -14.78
CA MET A 757 17.24 10.38 -14.03
C MET A 757 17.94 9.18 -14.69
N ALA A 758 18.32 9.28 -15.97
CA ALA A 758 19.16 8.31 -16.67
C ALA A 758 20.67 8.53 -16.43
N GLY A 759 21.05 9.51 -15.59
CA GLY A 759 22.45 9.81 -15.27
C GLY A 759 23.17 10.69 -16.30
N MET A 760 22.46 11.23 -17.30
CA MET A 760 23.03 12.12 -18.32
C MET A 760 23.07 13.57 -17.84
N GLU A 761 24.24 14.21 -17.95
CA GLU A 761 24.41 15.64 -17.66
C GLU A 761 23.67 16.47 -18.73
N VAL A 762 22.68 17.25 -18.29
CA VAL A 762 21.88 18.13 -19.16
C VAL A 762 22.26 19.59 -19.00
N LEU A 763 22.94 19.96 -17.92
CA LEU A 763 23.47 21.30 -17.69
C LEU A 763 24.73 21.27 -16.83
N ARG A 764 25.67 22.16 -17.13
CA ARG A 764 26.86 22.44 -16.32
C ARG A 764 27.10 23.94 -16.22
N HIS A 765 27.38 24.43 -15.02
CA HIS A 765 27.57 25.85 -14.73
C HIS A 765 28.62 26.03 -13.63
N GLU A 766 29.58 26.94 -13.78
CA GLU A 766 30.53 27.26 -12.71
C GLU A 766 30.11 28.54 -12.01
N MET A 767 30.19 28.56 -10.67
CA MET A 767 29.88 29.74 -9.87
C MET A 767 30.76 29.84 -8.62
N ASP A 768 31.07 31.06 -8.22
CA ASP A 768 31.80 31.35 -6.99
C ASP A 768 30.81 31.78 -5.90
N GLY A 769 30.55 30.87 -4.95
CA GLY A 769 29.55 31.09 -3.90
C GLY A 769 28.10 31.06 -4.40
N SER A 770 27.21 31.80 -3.73
CA SER A 770 25.77 31.80 -3.99
C SER A 770 25.40 32.56 -5.27
N GLY A 771 24.39 32.10 -6.02
CA GLY A 771 24.00 32.70 -7.29
C GLY A 771 22.83 31.99 -7.98
N ARG A 772 22.57 32.36 -9.25
CA ARG A 772 21.50 31.76 -10.08
C ARG A 772 22.07 30.99 -11.26
N VAL A 773 21.49 29.83 -11.52
CA VAL A 773 21.78 28.97 -12.66
C VAL A 773 20.62 29.05 -13.66
N PRO A 774 20.84 29.51 -14.90
CA PRO A 774 19.81 29.56 -15.93
C PRO A 774 19.33 28.15 -16.31
N MET A 775 18.01 27.94 -16.44
CA MET A 775 17.39 26.63 -16.66
C MET A 775 16.42 26.62 -17.85
N GLN A 776 16.41 27.68 -18.67
CA GLN A 776 15.47 27.85 -19.79
C GLN A 776 15.62 26.78 -20.88
N ASN A 777 16.82 26.21 -21.03
CA ASN A 777 17.12 25.19 -22.05
C ASN A 777 17.07 23.76 -21.50
N VAL A 778 16.65 23.58 -20.25
CA VAL A 778 16.44 22.26 -19.64
C VAL A 778 14.95 21.92 -19.79
N ALA A 779 14.67 20.75 -20.36
CA ALA A 779 13.30 20.28 -20.56
C ALA A 779 12.54 20.14 -19.22
N SER A 780 11.20 20.13 -19.27
CA SER A 780 10.39 19.82 -18.08
C SER A 780 10.66 18.38 -17.61
N GLY A 781 10.72 18.17 -16.30
CA GLY A 781 11.00 16.85 -15.72
C GLY A 781 11.75 16.89 -14.38
N LEU A 782 12.00 15.70 -13.82
CA LEU A 782 12.77 15.52 -12.60
C LEU A 782 14.27 15.40 -12.91
N TYR A 783 15.08 16.14 -12.17
CA TYR A 783 16.53 16.16 -12.30
C TYR A 783 17.23 16.06 -10.95
N LEU A 784 18.51 15.65 -10.99
CA LEU A 784 19.44 15.77 -9.89
C LEU A 784 20.36 16.97 -10.12
N LEU A 785 20.28 17.95 -9.23
CA LEU A 785 21.32 18.97 -9.10
C LEU A 785 22.50 18.40 -8.31
N ARG A 786 23.73 18.60 -8.78
CA ARG A 786 24.97 18.36 -8.06
C ARG A 786 25.79 19.63 -7.99
N VAL A 787 26.40 19.92 -6.85
CA VAL A 787 27.40 20.98 -6.71
C VAL A 787 28.71 20.31 -6.34
N GLU A 788 29.75 20.51 -7.13
CA GLU A 788 31.04 19.82 -7.04
C GLU A 788 32.19 20.84 -6.98
N ARG A 789 33.29 20.50 -6.31
CA ARG A 789 34.55 21.27 -6.36
C ARG A 789 35.68 20.31 -6.72
N GLY A 790 36.15 20.42 -7.97
CA GLY A 790 37.06 19.41 -8.53
C GLY A 790 36.35 18.05 -8.64
N ALA A 791 36.90 17.02 -7.99
CA ALA A 791 36.30 15.68 -7.93
C ALA A 791 35.41 15.46 -6.69
N GLU A 792 35.33 16.44 -5.78
CA GLU A 792 34.55 16.36 -4.54
C GLU A 792 33.10 16.81 -4.79
N SER A 793 32.11 15.96 -4.47
CA SER A 793 30.70 16.37 -4.47
C SER A 793 30.36 17.04 -3.14
N LEU A 794 29.92 18.30 -3.20
CA LEU A 794 29.60 19.12 -2.04
C LEU A 794 28.11 19.09 -1.68
N PHE A 795 27.24 18.97 -2.67
CA PHE A 795 25.79 18.99 -2.48
C PHE A 795 25.06 18.23 -3.59
N THR A 796 23.94 17.60 -3.26
CA THR A 796 23.06 16.99 -4.26
C THR A 796 21.60 17.12 -3.82
N GLN A 797 20.72 17.51 -4.74
CA GLN A 797 19.29 17.67 -4.47
C GLN A 797 18.46 17.35 -5.73
N ARG A 798 17.30 16.73 -5.54
CA ARG A 798 16.30 16.58 -6.60
C ARG A 798 15.62 17.92 -6.87
N ILE A 799 15.52 18.29 -8.14
CA ILE A 799 14.83 19.48 -8.61
C ILE A 799 13.84 19.08 -9.70
N PHE A 800 12.65 19.68 -9.69
CA PHE A 800 11.60 19.48 -10.66
C PHE A 800 11.47 20.74 -11.52
N LYS A 801 11.61 20.59 -12.83
CA LYS A 801 11.44 21.66 -13.82
C LYS A 801 10.02 21.56 -14.39
N ASN A 802 9.25 22.63 -14.20
CA ASN A 802 7.93 22.81 -14.83
C ASN A 802 8.06 22.93 -16.35
#